data_AF-A0A5N6DI68-F1
#
_entry.id   AF-A0A5N6DI68-F1
#
_cell.length_a   1.000
_cell.length_b   1.000
_cell.length_c   1.000
_cell.angle_alpha   90.00
_cell.angle_beta   90.00
_cell.angle_gamma   90.00
#
_symmetry.space_group_name_H-M   'P 1'
#
loop_
_entity.id
_entity.type
_entity.pdbx_description
1 polymer ?
#
loop_
_entity_poly.entity_id
_entity_poly.type
_entity_poly.pdbx_seq_one_letter_code
_entity_poly.pdbx_strand_id
1 'polypeptide(L)'
;MAPIRSVRAIFCAAIGAVEYASATQFSEYILAPNNRSVTPLTLYAVHGDVKNPKALCTNVNSSEGVVFAANTSITLDFGKNIAGTVQFDVRALSNDDGADEYLGFTFTESSEFVSPYYGDSATHSDFDSPLWFHIPAKGNYVADKTHQRGGFRYMSIWHNSTGSITLGDLSVSFTASPEMESPHKYDGWFNSDSEKLNRVWYAGAYTNQLCSIDPNYGYALAAQGANWNLVGKIANGTSALVDGAKRDRMVWPGDVVISAPSVFVSTNSFDGIKNAIDTLFLLQQTNGQLPYSGPLSTTSENFRWSFTYHLHTLLDLYYYVTYTGDTAYLQSYWDRYKLALAYSIGTIDSSGLANVTSSRDWARLGMGGHNIEANAILYHTIDMSLRLASVMGDKSVISNYTAALKSIKAAANTLLWDPSSSLFLDNDTNPNGMHPQDGNSWAVIAGLADLDRAASISTALKARWVKPYGAPAPESPDVISPFVSGFEVQAHYLAGFPERAHELIEFMWADFMLDDPRMTNSSLIEGYTTNGEFGYPRGGQPSRTSHAHGWSTGPTSALTFLAAGLELTGVGGRTWRIRPRLGGLGRVTAGFKAPLGQFSSSWKAKGDVVVGQFQAPEGTSGTLVLPGNGSDVVLTGLNGTISPSAAVNGTVTYTGLTGGRYTIRSG
;
A
#
# COMPACT_ATOMS: atom_id res chain seq x y z
N MET A 1 -63.13 9.54 -53.75
CA MET A 1 -62.10 10.60 -53.69
C MET A 1 -61.76 10.85 -52.23
N ALA A 2 -60.47 10.83 -51.91
CA ALA A 2 -59.92 10.97 -50.56
C ALA A 2 -60.28 12.32 -49.89
N PRO A 3 -60.04 12.41 -48.57
CA PRO A 3 -59.17 13.50 -48.14
C PRO A 3 -58.02 13.05 -47.24
N ILE A 4 -56.91 13.74 -47.49
CA ILE A 4 -55.59 13.71 -46.88
C ILE A 4 -55.68 13.80 -45.34
N ARG A 5 -55.03 12.86 -44.63
CA ARG A 5 -54.78 12.96 -43.19
C ARG A 5 -53.30 13.20 -42.94
N SER A 6 -53.05 14.28 -42.22
CA SER A 6 -51.75 14.80 -41.80
C SER A 6 -51.04 13.86 -40.82
N VAL A 7 -49.76 13.58 -41.05
CA VAL A 7 -48.88 12.85 -40.14
C VAL A 7 -48.39 13.80 -39.05
N ARG A 8 -48.71 13.52 -37.79
CA ARG A 8 -48.04 14.12 -36.62
C ARG A 8 -46.95 13.16 -36.14
N ALA A 9 -45.69 13.59 -36.24
CA ALA A 9 -44.56 12.93 -35.59
C ALA A 9 -44.62 13.20 -34.08
N ILE A 10 -44.54 12.14 -33.27
CA ILE A 10 -44.38 12.21 -31.82
C ILE A 10 -42.88 12.18 -31.54
N PHE A 11 -42.33 13.29 -31.04
CA PHE A 11 -40.99 13.33 -30.45
C PHE A 11 -41.06 12.82 -29.02
N CYS A 12 -40.50 11.64 -28.75
CA CYS A 12 -40.17 11.20 -27.39
C CYS A 12 -38.84 11.84 -26.99
N ALA A 13 -38.87 12.81 -26.07
CA ALA A 13 -37.68 13.32 -25.41
C ALA A 13 -37.23 12.31 -24.34
N ALA A 14 -36.08 11.67 -24.57
CA ALA A 14 -35.38 10.90 -23.55
C ALA A 14 -34.76 11.88 -22.54
N ILE A 15 -35.26 11.87 -21.30
CA ILE A 15 -34.61 12.56 -20.18
C ILE A 15 -33.48 11.63 -19.71
N GLY A 16 -32.26 11.91 -20.14
CA GLY A 16 -31.07 11.28 -19.58
C GLY A 16 -30.91 11.71 -18.12
N ALA A 17 -30.85 10.74 -17.22
CA ALA A 17 -30.42 10.98 -15.85
C ALA A 17 -28.96 11.40 -15.89
N VAL A 18 -28.68 12.67 -15.59
CA VAL A 18 -27.35 13.14 -15.28
C VAL A 18 -27.03 12.62 -13.88
N GLU A 19 -26.25 11.53 -13.78
CA GLU A 19 -25.61 11.16 -12.52
C GLU A 19 -24.66 12.31 -12.14
N TYR A 20 -25.10 13.15 -11.20
CA TYR A 20 -24.16 13.99 -10.47
C TYR A 20 -23.25 13.04 -9.69
N ALA A 21 -21.98 12.95 -10.07
CA ALA A 21 -20.97 12.27 -9.29
C ALA A 21 -20.98 12.89 -7.87
N SER A 22 -21.51 12.15 -6.90
CA SER A 22 -21.40 12.55 -5.50
C SER A 22 -19.92 12.67 -5.16
N ALA A 23 -19.52 13.78 -4.54
CA ALA A 23 -18.16 13.93 -4.03
C ALA A 23 -17.80 12.74 -3.13
N THR A 24 -16.56 12.26 -3.21
CA THR A 24 -16.06 11.18 -2.35
C THR A 24 -16.25 11.58 -0.88
N GLN A 25 -16.80 10.68 -0.07
CA GLN A 25 -16.97 10.94 1.36
C GLN A 25 -15.61 11.21 2.02
N PHE A 26 -15.56 12.21 2.91
CA PHE A 26 -14.34 12.62 3.61
C PHE A 26 -13.20 13.05 2.67
N SER A 27 -13.55 13.63 1.51
CA SER A 27 -12.60 14.11 0.50
C SER A 27 -11.57 15.11 1.03
N GLU A 28 -11.86 15.79 2.14
CA GLU A 28 -10.95 16.71 2.82
C GLU A 28 -9.64 16.05 3.31
N TYR A 29 -9.61 14.73 3.45
CA TYR A 29 -8.42 13.97 3.82
C TYR A 29 -7.60 13.46 2.62
N ILE A 30 -8.13 13.56 1.39
CA ILE A 30 -7.43 13.05 0.21
C ILE A 30 -6.21 13.93 -0.07
N LEU A 31 -5.04 13.31 -0.06
CA LEU A 31 -3.75 13.98 -0.24
C LEU A 31 -3.35 14.11 -1.72
N ALA A 32 -4.00 13.38 -2.63
CA ALA A 32 -3.76 13.49 -4.06
C ALA A 32 -4.02 14.91 -4.57
N PRO A 33 -3.27 15.42 -5.55
CA PRO A 33 -3.55 16.73 -6.12
C PRO A 33 -4.85 16.72 -6.93
N ASN A 34 -5.60 17.83 -6.90
CA ASN A 34 -6.83 17.98 -7.69
C ASN A 34 -6.59 18.03 -9.21
N ASN A 35 -5.38 18.37 -9.62
CA ASN A 35 -4.94 18.44 -11.00
C ASN A 35 -3.55 17.82 -11.14
N ARG A 36 -3.15 17.49 -12.36
CA ARG A 36 -1.82 16.93 -12.62
C ARG A 36 -0.71 17.98 -12.70
N SER A 37 -0.99 19.26 -12.46
CA SER A 37 0.01 20.34 -12.53
C SER A 37 0.21 20.92 -11.13
N VAL A 38 1.20 20.41 -10.42
CA VAL A 38 1.44 20.76 -9.02
C VAL A 38 2.44 21.91 -8.93
N THR A 39 2.08 22.97 -8.23
CA THR A 39 2.94 24.11 -7.93
C THR A 39 3.49 24.00 -6.51
N PRO A 40 4.68 24.59 -6.24
CA PRO A 40 5.22 24.66 -4.89
C PRO A 40 4.33 25.48 -3.95
N LEU A 41 4.27 25.08 -2.68
CA LEU A 41 3.41 25.73 -1.68
C LEU A 41 4.15 26.85 -0.93
N THR A 42 5.38 26.58 -0.50
CA THR A 42 6.18 27.52 0.30
C THR A 42 7.64 27.55 -0.13
N LEU A 43 8.30 28.66 0.19
CA LEU A 43 9.75 28.79 0.08
C LEU A 43 10.39 28.25 1.35
N TYR A 44 11.28 27.27 1.21
CA TYR A 44 11.97 26.60 2.32
C TYR A 44 13.30 27.29 2.66
N ALA A 45 14.13 27.56 1.66
CA ALA A 45 15.46 28.15 1.87
C ALA A 45 15.89 29.04 0.69
N VAL A 46 16.82 29.96 0.95
CA VAL A 46 17.48 30.83 -0.04
C VAL A 46 18.96 30.89 0.28
N HIS A 47 19.79 30.79 -0.75
CA HIS A 47 21.24 30.95 -0.65
C HIS A 47 21.73 31.97 -1.69
N GLY A 48 22.42 33.00 -1.23
CA GLY A 48 22.92 34.10 -2.06
C GLY A 48 21.87 35.17 -2.40
N ASP A 49 22.16 35.98 -3.41
CA ASP A 49 21.32 37.12 -3.82
C ASP A 49 20.22 36.69 -4.81
N VAL A 50 19.10 36.18 -4.28
CA VAL A 50 17.89 35.87 -5.06
C VAL A 50 16.82 36.91 -4.81
N LYS A 51 16.34 37.58 -5.86
CA LYS A 51 15.23 38.53 -5.76
C LYS A 51 13.90 37.82 -5.95
N ASN A 52 12.90 38.24 -5.17
CA ASN A 52 11.55 37.69 -5.20
C ASN A 52 11.46 36.16 -5.06
N PRO A 53 12.20 35.50 -4.14
CA PRO A 53 12.33 34.04 -4.10
C PRO A 53 11.00 33.28 -3.89
N LYS A 54 9.94 33.97 -3.43
CA LYS A 54 8.59 33.41 -3.24
C LYS A 54 7.72 33.45 -4.50
N ALA A 55 8.19 34.04 -5.60
CA ALA A 55 7.38 34.24 -6.80
C ALA A 55 6.95 32.93 -7.50
N LEU A 56 7.59 31.78 -7.20
CA LEU A 56 7.17 30.45 -7.66
C LEU A 56 6.17 29.75 -6.72
N CYS A 57 5.90 30.29 -5.53
CA CYS A 57 5.04 29.66 -4.52
C CYS A 57 3.59 30.17 -4.60
N THR A 58 3.04 30.26 -5.81
CA THR A 58 1.71 30.80 -6.08
C THR A 58 1.11 30.14 -7.31
N ASN A 59 -0.22 30.04 -7.34
CA ASN A 59 -0.97 29.54 -8.49
C ASN A 59 -1.28 30.65 -9.52
N VAL A 60 -0.85 31.88 -9.23
CA VAL A 60 -1.01 33.05 -10.10
C VAL A 60 0.37 33.50 -10.54
N ASN A 61 0.59 33.60 -11.85
CA ASN A 61 1.84 34.06 -12.44
C ASN A 61 2.23 35.43 -11.85
N SER A 62 3.33 35.47 -11.11
CA SER A 62 3.93 36.72 -10.64
C SER A 62 4.50 37.47 -11.83
N SER A 63 4.16 38.74 -12.05
CA SER A 63 4.74 39.52 -13.16
C SER A 63 6.25 39.75 -13.00
N GLU A 64 6.78 39.66 -11.78
CA GLU A 64 8.18 39.94 -11.48
C GLU A 64 9.10 38.71 -11.59
N GLY A 65 8.55 37.49 -11.42
CA GLY A 65 9.33 36.25 -11.41
C GLY A 65 10.34 36.15 -10.25
N VAL A 66 11.11 35.07 -10.20
CA VAL A 66 12.29 34.91 -9.32
C VAL A 66 13.54 35.25 -10.10
N VAL A 67 14.38 36.14 -9.57
CA VAL A 67 15.66 36.50 -10.21
C VAL A 67 16.82 35.86 -9.47
N PHE A 68 17.52 34.94 -10.13
CA PHE A 68 18.72 34.30 -9.64
C PHE A 68 19.95 35.09 -10.11
N ALA A 69 20.77 35.56 -9.17
CA ALA A 69 22.13 36.01 -9.50
C ALA A 69 23.08 34.81 -9.65
N ALA A 70 24.33 35.09 -10.04
CA ALA A 70 25.37 34.07 -10.18
C ALA A 70 25.56 33.25 -8.90
N ASN A 71 25.63 31.92 -9.04
CA ASN A 71 25.85 30.96 -7.96
C ASN A 71 24.88 31.12 -6.76
N THR A 72 23.59 31.21 -7.06
CA THR A 72 22.52 31.34 -6.05
C THR A 72 21.54 30.17 -6.14
N SER A 73 20.82 29.90 -5.06
CA SER A 73 19.82 28.83 -5.05
C SER A 73 18.61 29.15 -4.18
N ILE A 74 17.49 28.50 -4.47
CA ILE A 74 16.32 28.42 -3.58
C ILE A 74 15.93 26.97 -3.37
N THR A 75 15.27 26.68 -2.26
CA THR A 75 14.57 25.41 -2.04
C THR A 75 13.10 25.68 -1.83
N LEU A 76 12.27 24.90 -2.52
CA LEU A 76 10.83 24.96 -2.52
C LEU A 76 10.28 23.76 -1.75
N ASP A 77 9.24 23.95 -0.94
CA ASP A 77 8.50 22.90 -0.25
C ASP A 77 7.09 22.80 -0.84
N PHE A 78 6.73 21.62 -1.32
CA PHE A 78 5.41 21.33 -1.87
C PHE A 78 4.34 21.08 -0.79
N GLY A 79 4.75 21.06 0.49
CA GLY A 79 3.91 20.80 1.66
C GLY A 79 3.57 19.32 1.86
N LYS A 80 3.77 18.50 0.83
CA LYS A 80 3.53 17.05 0.80
C LYS A 80 4.46 16.39 -0.20
N ASN A 81 4.63 15.08 -0.07
CA ASN A 81 5.36 14.28 -1.04
C ASN A 81 4.59 14.25 -2.38
N ILE A 82 5.29 14.40 -3.49
CA ILE A 82 4.76 14.33 -4.85
C ILE A 82 5.72 13.52 -5.74
N ALA A 83 5.33 13.26 -6.99
CA ALA A 83 6.19 12.66 -7.99
C ALA A 83 5.86 13.24 -9.37
N GLY A 84 6.86 13.43 -10.24
CA GLY A 84 6.60 14.03 -11.53
C GLY A 84 7.79 14.53 -12.34
N THR A 85 7.47 15.21 -13.44
CA THR A 85 8.45 15.92 -14.30
C THR A 85 8.36 17.42 -14.06
N VAL A 86 9.51 18.08 -13.88
CA VAL A 86 9.55 19.53 -13.70
C VAL A 86 9.38 20.25 -15.03
N GLN A 87 8.66 21.37 -15.01
CA GLN A 87 8.49 22.29 -16.12
C GLN A 87 8.53 23.74 -15.61
N PHE A 88 9.19 24.63 -16.35
CA PHE A 88 9.38 26.01 -15.94
C PHE A 88 9.55 26.97 -17.14
N ASP A 89 9.32 28.26 -16.90
CA ASP A 89 9.45 29.33 -17.89
C ASP A 89 10.61 30.27 -17.52
N VAL A 90 11.47 30.58 -18.49
CA VAL A 90 12.56 31.56 -18.37
C VAL A 90 12.15 32.83 -19.10
N ARG A 91 12.03 33.94 -18.36
CA ARG A 91 11.54 35.23 -18.89
C ARG A 91 12.64 36.18 -19.31
N ALA A 92 13.78 36.14 -18.64
CA ALA A 92 14.91 37.03 -18.92
C ALA A 92 16.24 36.37 -18.54
N LEU A 93 17.29 36.77 -19.25
CA LEU A 93 18.68 36.40 -19.04
C LEU A 93 19.52 37.68 -19.00
N SER A 94 20.59 37.74 -18.20
CA SER A 94 21.51 38.91 -18.23
C SER A 94 22.34 38.97 -19.50
N ASN A 95 22.58 37.83 -20.13
CA ASN A 95 23.49 37.68 -21.25
C ASN A 95 22.71 37.39 -22.54
N ASP A 96 22.04 38.41 -23.08
CA ASP A 96 21.51 38.36 -24.46
C ASP A 96 22.65 38.24 -25.52
N ASP A 97 23.92 38.27 -25.06
CA ASP A 97 25.16 38.28 -25.83
C ASP A 97 25.80 36.88 -26.03
N GLY A 98 25.13 35.79 -25.63
CA GLY A 98 25.48 34.41 -26.08
C GLY A 98 26.32 33.54 -25.14
N ALA A 99 26.34 33.81 -23.83
CA ALA A 99 26.87 32.86 -22.84
C ALA A 99 25.76 31.95 -22.31
N ASP A 100 26.04 30.64 -22.25
CA ASP A 100 25.09 29.64 -21.77
C ASP A 100 24.89 29.74 -20.25
N GLU A 101 23.63 29.82 -19.79
CA GLU A 101 23.30 29.71 -18.37
C GLU A 101 22.82 28.29 -18.03
N TYR A 102 23.01 27.86 -16.77
CA TYR A 102 22.67 26.52 -16.32
C TYR A 102 21.88 26.52 -15.00
N LEU A 103 20.80 25.75 -14.98
CA LEU A 103 19.99 25.50 -13.78
C LEU A 103 20.05 24.03 -13.38
N GLY A 104 20.44 23.75 -12.14
CA GLY A 104 20.44 22.42 -11.55
C GLY A 104 19.23 22.24 -10.63
N PHE A 105 18.57 21.08 -10.71
CA PHE A 105 17.45 20.72 -9.85
C PHE A 105 17.78 19.51 -8.99
N THR A 106 17.59 19.61 -7.68
CA THR A 106 17.72 18.48 -6.74
C THR A 106 16.40 18.22 -6.05
N PHE A 107 16.20 16.98 -5.61
CA PHE A 107 14.92 16.51 -5.08
C PHE A 107 15.14 15.64 -3.85
N THR A 108 14.42 15.93 -2.76
CA THR A 108 14.49 15.15 -1.52
C THR A 108 13.10 14.94 -0.93
N GLU A 109 12.88 13.78 -0.32
CA GLU A 109 11.64 13.50 0.43
C GLU A 109 11.68 14.06 1.85
N SER A 110 12.85 13.97 2.51
CA SER A 110 13.08 14.46 3.88
C SER A 110 13.78 15.81 3.88
N SER A 111 13.48 16.62 4.90
CA SER A 111 14.18 17.88 5.15
C SER A 111 15.63 17.70 5.55
N GLU A 112 16.01 16.52 6.09
CA GLU A 112 17.39 16.26 6.54
C GLU A 112 18.40 16.24 5.40
N PHE A 113 17.97 15.87 4.19
CA PHE A 113 18.85 15.70 3.04
C PHE A 113 18.80 16.86 2.05
N VAL A 114 18.03 17.91 2.34
CA VAL A 114 17.87 19.08 1.47
C VAL A 114 19.23 19.70 1.16
N SER A 115 19.57 19.72 -0.12
CA SER A 115 20.80 20.33 -0.63
C SER A 115 20.59 20.82 -2.06
N PRO A 116 21.09 22.00 -2.45
CA PRO A 116 21.09 22.43 -3.85
C PRO A 116 22.12 21.69 -4.70
N TYR A 117 23.05 20.96 -4.07
CA TYR A 117 24.19 20.33 -4.74
C TYR A 117 23.98 18.83 -4.98
N TYR A 118 23.13 18.19 -4.18
CA TYR A 118 22.88 16.74 -4.21
C TYR A 118 21.40 16.45 -3.90
N GLY A 119 20.81 15.46 -4.57
CA GLY A 119 19.46 14.96 -4.28
C GLY A 119 19.50 13.64 -3.51
N ASP A 120 18.31 13.16 -3.12
CA ASP A 120 18.18 11.84 -2.49
C ASP A 120 18.82 10.75 -3.36
N SER A 121 19.41 9.74 -2.73
CA SER A 121 20.08 8.66 -3.45
C SER A 121 19.09 7.66 -4.04
N ALA A 122 19.30 7.26 -5.29
CA ALA A 122 18.66 6.04 -5.82
C ALA A 122 19.54 4.78 -5.62
N THR A 123 20.82 4.95 -5.29
CA THR A 123 21.83 3.88 -5.14
C THR A 123 22.18 3.63 -3.66
N HIS A 124 23.03 2.65 -3.38
CA HIS A 124 23.46 2.36 -2.00
C HIS A 124 24.59 3.29 -1.50
N SER A 125 25.31 3.96 -2.40
CA SER A 125 26.56 4.66 -2.08
C SER A 125 26.52 6.18 -2.33
N ASP A 126 25.86 6.61 -3.40
CA ASP A 126 26.07 7.96 -3.94
C ASP A 126 24.77 8.76 -3.97
N PHE A 127 24.83 10.03 -3.60
CA PHE A 127 23.72 10.95 -3.84
C PHE A 127 23.52 11.19 -5.33
N ASP A 128 22.28 11.44 -5.72
CA ASP A 128 21.97 11.79 -7.10
C ASP A 128 22.46 13.22 -7.38
N SER A 129 23.07 13.43 -8.55
CA SER A 129 23.49 14.77 -8.97
C SER A 129 22.30 15.64 -9.40
N PRO A 130 22.44 16.97 -9.42
CA PRO A 130 21.40 17.84 -9.92
C PRO A 130 21.01 17.49 -11.36
N LEU A 131 19.72 17.54 -11.67
CA LEU A 131 19.23 17.52 -13.04
C LEU A 131 19.53 18.88 -13.68
N TRP A 132 20.50 18.90 -14.59
CA TRP A 132 20.96 20.12 -15.24
C TRP A 132 20.17 20.46 -16.50
N PHE A 133 19.76 21.72 -16.60
CA PHE A 133 19.22 22.32 -17.80
C PHE A 133 20.20 23.35 -18.37
N HIS A 134 20.49 23.21 -19.65
CA HIS A 134 21.16 24.23 -20.45
C HIS A 134 20.12 25.24 -20.95
N ILE A 135 20.34 26.53 -20.65
CA ILE A 135 19.41 27.63 -20.92
C ILE A 135 20.06 28.63 -21.90
N PRO A 136 20.01 28.36 -23.23
CA PRO A 136 20.59 29.26 -24.22
C PRO A 136 19.71 30.47 -24.55
N ALA A 137 18.42 30.44 -24.19
CA ALA A 137 17.46 31.49 -24.50
C ALA A 137 16.27 31.51 -23.53
N LYS A 138 15.48 32.58 -23.58
CA LYS A 138 14.17 32.63 -22.91
C LYS A 138 13.19 31.61 -23.52
N GLY A 139 12.25 31.12 -22.71
CA GLY A 139 11.20 30.20 -23.14
C GLY A 139 10.87 29.13 -22.11
N ASN A 140 10.08 28.14 -22.56
CA ASN A 140 9.62 27.03 -21.72
C ASN A 140 10.59 25.85 -21.77
N TYR A 141 10.87 25.29 -20.61
CA TYR A 141 11.74 24.13 -20.42
C TYR A 141 10.96 23.03 -19.67
N VAL A 142 11.17 21.78 -20.06
CA VAL A 142 10.49 20.62 -19.48
C VAL A 142 11.49 19.47 -19.38
N ALA A 143 11.54 18.81 -18.22
CA ALA A 143 12.28 17.55 -18.07
C ALA A 143 11.64 16.47 -18.96
N ASP A 144 12.45 15.71 -19.68
CA ASP A 144 11.91 14.52 -20.34
C ASP A 144 11.48 13.47 -19.31
N LYS A 145 10.61 12.55 -19.74
CA LYS A 145 10.04 11.55 -18.83
C LYS A 145 11.05 10.56 -18.25
N THR A 146 12.23 10.39 -18.85
CA THR A 146 13.28 9.54 -18.28
C THR A 146 13.98 10.22 -17.09
N HIS A 147 13.90 11.54 -16.97
CA HIS A 147 14.35 12.30 -15.81
C HIS A 147 13.19 12.74 -14.90
N GLN A 148 12.04 12.06 -14.98
CA GLN A 148 11.00 12.23 -13.98
C GLN A 148 11.54 11.85 -12.61
N ARG A 149 11.19 12.61 -11.57
CA ARG A 149 11.52 12.24 -10.21
C ARG A 149 10.38 11.44 -9.62
N GLY A 150 10.75 10.36 -8.91
CA GLY A 150 9.87 9.63 -8.00
C GLY A 150 9.39 10.47 -6.83
N GLY A 151 9.22 9.88 -5.65
CA GLY A 151 8.86 10.64 -4.45
C GLY A 151 9.85 11.78 -4.16
N PHE A 152 9.34 13.00 -4.00
CA PHE A 152 10.03 14.14 -3.39
C PHE A 152 9.03 15.15 -2.79
N ARG A 153 9.43 15.86 -1.74
CA ARG A 153 8.68 16.97 -1.15
C ARG A 153 9.40 18.31 -1.36
N TYR A 154 10.73 18.28 -1.34
CA TYR A 154 11.57 19.46 -1.49
C TYR A 154 12.23 19.44 -2.86
N MET A 155 12.27 20.61 -3.50
CA MET A 155 12.97 20.83 -4.76
C MET A 155 13.90 22.02 -4.61
N SER A 156 15.20 21.83 -4.81
CA SER A 156 16.13 22.96 -4.87
C SER A 156 16.47 23.30 -6.31
N ILE A 157 16.59 24.60 -6.59
CA ILE A 157 16.97 25.16 -7.89
C ILE A 157 18.27 25.92 -7.68
N TRP A 158 19.31 25.52 -8.39
CA TRP A 158 20.64 26.13 -8.30
C TRP A 158 21.04 26.74 -9.63
N HIS A 159 21.28 28.04 -9.62
CA HIS A 159 21.84 28.76 -10.75
C HIS A 159 23.37 28.75 -10.66
N ASN A 160 24.01 27.85 -11.40
CA ASN A 160 25.46 27.64 -11.37
C ASN A 160 26.14 28.25 -12.60
N SER A 161 25.94 29.55 -12.80
CA SER A 161 26.53 30.30 -13.90
C SER A 161 26.85 31.72 -13.45
N THR A 162 27.45 32.53 -14.32
CA THR A 162 27.97 33.86 -13.97
C THR A 162 26.99 35.00 -14.25
N GLY A 163 25.92 34.76 -15.00
CA GLY A 163 24.91 35.76 -15.33
C GLY A 163 23.78 35.87 -14.31
N SER A 164 22.60 36.21 -14.81
CA SER A 164 21.34 36.14 -14.08
C SER A 164 20.23 35.52 -14.91
N ILE A 165 19.33 34.79 -14.23
CA ILE A 165 18.15 34.19 -14.84
C ILE A 165 16.91 34.68 -14.09
N THR A 166 15.86 35.05 -14.83
CA THR A 166 14.53 35.29 -14.27
C THR A 166 13.59 34.14 -14.61
N LEU A 167 13.15 33.38 -13.60
CA LEU A 167 12.13 32.36 -13.73
C LEU A 167 10.74 32.95 -13.56
N GLY A 168 9.86 32.66 -14.51
CA GLY A 168 8.50 33.14 -14.55
C GLY A 168 7.54 32.31 -13.71
N ASP A 169 7.45 31.03 -14.07
CA ASP A 169 6.55 30.04 -13.50
C ASP A 169 7.27 28.69 -13.37
N LEU A 170 6.83 27.85 -12.44
CA LEU A 170 7.32 26.49 -12.24
C LEU A 170 6.17 25.58 -11.80
N SER A 171 6.10 24.39 -12.38
CA SER A 171 5.19 23.34 -11.96
C SER A 171 5.78 21.96 -12.18
N VAL A 172 5.16 20.97 -11.58
CA VAL A 172 5.49 19.56 -11.70
C VAL A 172 4.29 18.85 -12.33
N SER A 173 4.51 18.19 -13.47
CA SER A 173 3.52 17.29 -14.05
C SER A 173 3.48 15.99 -13.23
N PHE A 174 2.40 15.80 -12.47
CA PHE A 174 2.20 14.67 -11.56
C PHE A 174 2.06 13.36 -12.33
N THR A 175 3.05 12.46 -12.22
CA THR A 175 3.12 11.22 -13.00
C THR A 175 2.57 9.99 -12.28
N ALA A 176 2.36 10.08 -10.98
CA ALA A 176 1.82 8.98 -10.18
C ALA A 176 0.39 8.60 -10.59
N SER A 177 0.07 7.31 -10.44
CA SER A 177 -1.17 6.65 -10.88
C SER A 177 -1.59 7.10 -12.29
N PRO A 178 -0.79 6.84 -13.33
CA PRO A 178 -1.05 7.32 -14.69
C PRO A 178 -2.37 6.80 -15.28
N GLU A 179 -2.89 5.70 -14.76
CA GLU A 179 -4.19 5.13 -15.12
C GLU A 179 -5.40 5.94 -14.59
N MET A 180 -5.21 6.77 -13.57
CA MET A 180 -6.29 7.55 -12.97
C MET A 180 -6.43 8.92 -13.64
N GLU A 181 -7.47 9.17 -14.43
CA GLU A 181 -7.67 10.50 -15.06
C GLU A 181 -7.65 11.65 -14.02
N SER A 182 -8.39 11.46 -12.93
CA SER A 182 -8.37 12.35 -11.76
C SER A 182 -7.66 11.65 -10.59
N PRO A 183 -6.48 12.15 -10.15
CA PRO A 183 -5.79 11.59 -8.98
C PRO A 183 -6.63 11.62 -7.70
N HIS A 184 -7.57 12.54 -7.61
CA HIS A 184 -8.42 12.76 -6.44
C HIS A 184 -9.66 11.84 -6.38
N LYS A 185 -9.85 10.96 -7.38
CA LYS A 185 -11.01 10.06 -7.47
C LYS A 185 -10.79 8.79 -6.65
N TYR A 186 -11.14 8.84 -5.37
CA TYR A 186 -11.15 7.67 -4.50
C TYR A 186 -12.56 7.06 -4.46
N ASP A 187 -12.63 5.73 -4.56
CA ASP A 187 -13.87 4.95 -4.55
C ASP A 187 -14.20 4.36 -3.16
N GLY A 188 -13.27 4.47 -2.22
CA GLY A 188 -13.45 4.10 -0.82
C GLY A 188 -13.05 5.22 0.15
N TRP A 189 -13.44 5.05 1.41
CA TRP A 189 -13.28 6.05 2.46
C TRP A 189 -13.25 5.42 3.86
N PHE A 190 -12.66 6.16 4.79
CA PHE A 190 -12.62 5.83 6.21
C PHE A 190 -12.72 7.08 7.07
N ASN A 191 -13.40 6.98 8.22
CA ASN A 191 -13.40 8.00 9.26
C ASN A 191 -13.76 7.41 10.63
N SER A 192 -13.05 7.83 11.66
CA SER A 192 -13.30 7.53 13.07
C SER A 192 -13.25 8.81 13.91
N ASP A 193 -13.44 8.68 15.22
CA ASP A 193 -13.17 9.74 16.19
C ASP A 193 -11.68 9.93 16.55
N SER A 194 -10.77 9.08 16.05
CA SER A 194 -9.32 9.33 16.11
C SER A 194 -8.83 10.00 14.82
N GLU A 195 -8.44 11.27 14.94
CA GLU A 195 -7.86 12.02 13.82
C GLU A 195 -6.54 11.40 13.32
N LYS A 196 -5.77 10.79 14.22
CA LYS A 196 -4.55 10.06 13.87
C LYS A 196 -4.83 8.89 12.94
N LEU A 197 -5.81 8.05 13.28
CA LEU A 197 -6.20 6.91 12.43
C LEU A 197 -6.75 7.37 11.08
N ASN A 198 -7.50 8.48 11.07
CA ASN A 198 -8.01 9.08 9.83
C ASN A 198 -6.83 9.46 8.92
N ARG A 199 -5.89 10.28 9.41
CA ARG A 199 -4.72 10.72 8.62
C ARG A 199 -3.88 9.56 8.10
N VAL A 200 -3.62 8.55 8.94
CA VAL A 200 -2.84 7.37 8.53
C VAL A 200 -3.51 6.59 7.39
N TRP A 201 -4.83 6.44 7.42
CA TRP A 201 -5.56 5.75 6.36
C TRP A 201 -5.36 6.44 4.99
N TYR A 202 -5.49 7.77 4.93
CA TYR A 202 -5.32 8.50 3.68
C TYR A 202 -3.86 8.65 3.26
N ALA A 203 -2.92 8.71 4.21
CA ALA A 203 -1.49 8.66 3.91
C ALA A 203 -1.08 7.32 3.28
N GLY A 204 -1.65 6.21 3.76
CA GLY A 204 -1.41 4.90 3.17
C GLY A 204 -2.00 4.77 1.76
N ALA A 205 -3.21 5.27 1.54
CA ALA A 205 -3.80 5.34 0.21
C ALA A 205 -2.97 6.20 -0.77
N TYR A 206 -2.53 7.38 -0.33
CA TYR A 206 -1.71 8.28 -1.16
C TYR A 206 -0.31 7.71 -1.42
N THR A 207 0.29 7.00 -0.46
CA THR A 207 1.56 6.29 -0.65
C THR A 207 1.46 5.28 -1.79
N ASN A 208 0.39 4.48 -1.84
CA ASN A 208 0.17 3.53 -2.93
C ASN A 208 -0.07 4.23 -4.28
N GLN A 209 -0.71 5.40 -4.30
CA GLN A 209 -0.82 6.18 -5.53
C GLN A 209 0.55 6.61 -6.06
N LEU A 210 1.43 7.11 -5.18
CA LEU A 210 2.81 7.47 -5.53
C LEU A 210 3.61 6.26 -6.02
N CYS A 211 3.29 5.06 -5.54
CA CYS A 211 3.90 3.79 -5.95
C CYS A 211 3.23 3.15 -7.20
N SER A 212 2.20 3.76 -7.79
CA SER A 212 1.67 3.36 -9.10
C SER A 212 2.31 4.22 -10.17
N ILE A 213 3.12 3.62 -11.06
CA ILE A 213 3.94 4.36 -12.02
C ILE A 213 3.72 3.87 -13.46
N ASP A 214 4.12 4.68 -14.45
CA ASP A 214 4.21 4.24 -15.83
C ASP A 214 5.31 3.16 -15.95
N PRO A 215 4.97 1.95 -16.45
CA PRO A 215 5.86 0.80 -16.40
C PRO A 215 7.07 0.89 -17.32
N ASN A 216 7.19 1.94 -18.15
CA ASN A 216 8.37 2.19 -18.98
C ASN A 216 9.47 2.96 -18.24
N TYR A 217 9.19 3.46 -17.03
CA TYR A 217 10.09 4.33 -16.25
C TYR A 217 10.36 3.76 -14.85
N GLY A 218 10.65 2.45 -14.79
CA GLY A 218 11.26 1.79 -13.62
C GLY A 218 12.77 2.04 -13.55
N TYR A 219 13.37 1.64 -12.43
CA TYR A 219 14.78 1.90 -12.15
C TYR A 219 15.71 0.88 -12.82
N ALA A 220 16.71 1.34 -13.57
CA ALA A 220 17.77 0.48 -14.08
C ALA A 220 18.90 0.38 -13.03
N LEU A 221 19.10 -0.80 -12.43
CA LEU A 221 20.13 -1.07 -11.40
C LEU A 221 21.58 -0.74 -11.81
N ALA A 222 21.84 -0.43 -13.08
CA ALA A 222 23.17 -0.30 -13.67
C ALA A 222 23.66 1.15 -13.87
N ALA A 223 22.87 2.16 -13.52
CA ALA A 223 23.21 3.55 -13.86
C ALA A 223 22.86 4.57 -12.76
N GLN A 224 23.90 4.95 -12.00
CA GLN A 224 24.35 6.36 -11.87
C GLN A 224 24.07 7.19 -10.61
N GLY A 225 25.04 8.07 -10.34
CA GLY A 225 24.93 9.37 -9.65
C GLY A 225 24.84 10.59 -10.60
N ALA A 226 25.82 10.82 -11.49
CA ALA A 226 25.96 12.09 -12.24
C ALA A 226 24.93 12.37 -13.36
N ASN A 227 24.31 11.36 -13.97
CA ASN A 227 23.23 11.51 -14.97
C ASN A 227 22.19 10.38 -14.81
N TRP A 228 21.61 10.29 -13.62
CA TRP A 228 20.55 9.31 -13.32
C TRP A 228 19.38 9.44 -14.29
N ASN A 229 18.82 8.32 -14.74
CA ASN A 229 17.60 8.27 -15.55
C ASN A 229 16.79 7.00 -15.28
N LEU A 230 15.51 7.04 -15.65
CA LEU A 230 14.54 5.96 -15.48
C LEU A 230 14.17 5.42 -16.86
N VAL A 231 14.77 4.29 -17.22
CA VAL A 231 14.62 3.67 -18.55
C VAL A 231 14.25 2.18 -18.49
N GLY A 232 14.03 1.65 -17.27
CA GLY A 232 13.74 0.24 -17.06
C GLY A 232 12.27 -0.09 -17.32
N LYS A 233 11.98 -0.98 -18.26
CA LYS A 233 10.63 -1.52 -18.44
C LYS A 233 10.35 -2.65 -17.45
N ILE A 234 9.35 -2.50 -16.59
CA ILE A 234 9.04 -3.43 -15.49
C ILE A 234 7.77 -4.26 -15.69
N ALA A 235 6.84 -3.77 -16.51
CA ALA A 235 5.59 -4.46 -16.84
C ALA A 235 5.08 -4.03 -18.22
N ASN A 236 3.99 -4.64 -18.65
CA ASN A 236 3.17 -4.14 -19.77
C ASN A 236 1.98 -3.34 -19.21
N GLY A 237 1.26 -2.62 -20.07
CA GLY A 237 0.09 -1.83 -19.68
C GLY A 237 0.41 -0.35 -19.45
N THR A 238 -0.53 0.35 -18.80
CA THR A 238 -0.49 1.81 -18.56
C THR A 238 0.11 2.17 -17.21
N SER A 239 0.02 1.26 -16.23
CA SER A 239 0.59 1.43 -14.89
C SER A 239 1.14 0.12 -14.33
N ALA A 240 2.03 0.20 -13.35
CA ALA A 240 2.48 -0.90 -12.52
C ALA A 240 2.58 -0.44 -11.07
N LEU A 241 2.08 -1.26 -10.14
CA LEU A 241 2.31 -1.06 -8.72
C LEU A 241 3.73 -1.55 -8.39
N VAL A 242 4.54 -0.65 -7.82
CA VAL A 242 5.92 -0.91 -7.41
C VAL A 242 6.07 -0.82 -5.89
N ASP A 243 7.26 -1.18 -5.40
CA ASP A 243 7.65 -1.07 -3.99
C ASP A 243 7.66 0.36 -3.46
N GLY A 244 8.40 1.25 -4.12
CA GLY A 244 8.61 2.62 -3.68
C GLY A 244 8.52 3.63 -4.81
N ALA A 245 8.13 4.86 -4.47
CA ALA A 245 8.02 5.93 -5.45
C ALA A 245 9.40 6.42 -5.93
N LYS A 246 10.39 6.49 -5.02
CA LYS A 246 11.72 7.05 -5.26
C LYS A 246 12.74 6.03 -5.77
N ARG A 247 13.13 5.07 -4.92
CA ARG A 247 14.17 4.06 -5.21
C ARG A 247 13.53 2.77 -5.73
N ASP A 248 14.34 1.93 -6.36
CA ASP A 248 13.97 0.63 -6.97
C ASP A 248 12.87 0.71 -8.02
N ARG A 249 11.66 1.21 -7.71
CA ARG A 249 10.57 1.36 -8.69
C ARG A 249 10.37 0.07 -9.49
N MET A 250 10.28 -1.04 -8.76
CA MET A 250 10.23 -2.40 -9.29
C MET A 250 9.03 -3.16 -8.71
N VAL A 251 8.62 -4.21 -9.41
CA VAL A 251 7.56 -5.09 -8.90
C VAL A 251 8.16 -6.05 -7.86
N TRP A 252 7.63 -5.99 -6.64
CA TRP A 252 8.01 -6.87 -5.55
C TRP A 252 6.77 -7.54 -4.96
N PRO A 253 6.66 -8.89 -4.99
CA PRO A 253 5.51 -9.62 -4.45
C PRO A 253 5.17 -9.27 -2.98
N GLY A 254 6.17 -9.11 -2.12
CA GLY A 254 5.97 -8.71 -0.72
C GLY A 254 5.23 -7.38 -0.58
N ASP A 255 5.55 -6.40 -1.44
CA ASP A 255 4.89 -5.10 -1.47
C ASP A 255 3.47 -5.17 -2.00
N VAL A 256 3.23 -5.95 -3.05
CA VAL A 256 1.89 -6.11 -3.64
C VAL A 256 0.94 -6.72 -2.62
N VAL A 257 1.36 -7.71 -1.83
CA VAL A 257 0.47 -8.46 -0.92
C VAL A 257 -0.17 -7.59 0.17
N ILE A 258 0.50 -6.50 0.54
CA ILE A 258 0.04 -5.56 1.57
C ILE A 258 -0.52 -4.27 0.96
N SER A 259 -0.01 -3.85 -0.19
CA SER A 259 -0.47 -2.65 -0.91
C SER A 259 -1.78 -2.88 -1.64
N ALA A 260 -1.98 -4.04 -2.26
CA ALA A 260 -3.18 -4.33 -3.04
C ALA A 260 -4.48 -4.27 -2.21
N PRO A 261 -4.55 -4.83 -0.98
CA PRO A 261 -5.67 -4.60 -0.08
C PRO A 261 -5.94 -3.12 0.22
N SER A 262 -4.89 -2.32 0.40
CA SER A 262 -4.98 -0.90 0.71
C SER A 262 -5.45 -0.08 -0.50
N VAL A 263 -4.98 -0.41 -1.71
CA VAL A 263 -5.46 0.14 -2.98
C VAL A 263 -6.94 -0.18 -3.18
N PHE A 264 -7.36 -1.42 -2.96
CA PHE A 264 -8.76 -1.83 -3.10
C PHE A 264 -9.71 -1.00 -2.23
N VAL A 265 -9.39 -0.81 -0.96
CA VAL A 265 -10.29 -0.05 -0.06
C VAL A 265 -10.24 1.46 -0.26
N SER A 266 -9.33 1.98 -1.09
CA SER A 266 -9.12 3.42 -1.28
C SER A 266 -9.39 3.88 -2.70
N THR A 267 -8.39 3.83 -3.59
CA THR A 267 -8.53 4.28 -4.98
C THR A 267 -9.28 3.29 -5.84
N ASN A 268 -9.27 2.01 -5.47
CA ASN A 268 -9.89 0.91 -6.20
C ASN A 268 -9.35 0.77 -7.64
N SER A 269 -8.10 1.20 -7.88
CA SER A 269 -7.42 1.14 -9.18
C SER A 269 -6.59 -0.13 -9.31
N PHE A 270 -7.01 -1.07 -10.15
CA PHE A 270 -6.43 -2.41 -10.23
C PHE A 270 -5.42 -2.65 -11.36
N ASP A 271 -5.30 -1.73 -12.31
CA ASP A 271 -4.44 -1.91 -13.50
C ASP A 271 -2.99 -2.19 -13.09
N GLY A 272 -2.45 -1.38 -12.16
CA GLY A 272 -1.08 -1.53 -11.69
C GLY A 272 -0.83 -2.85 -10.97
N ILE A 273 -1.81 -3.33 -10.20
CA ILE A 273 -1.74 -4.63 -9.49
C ILE A 273 -1.76 -5.78 -10.50
N LYS A 274 -2.69 -5.74 -11.46
CA LYS A 274 -2.81 -6.77 -12.51
C LYS A 274 -1.52 -6.90 -13.31
N ASN A 275 -0.97 -5.77 -13.75
CA ASN A 275 0.25 -5.73 -14.56
C ASN A 275 1.48 -6.20 -13.79
N ALA A 276 1.55 -5.92 -12.49
CA ALA A 276 2.57 -6.47 -11.59
C ALA A 276 2.46 -8.01 -11.47
N ILE A 277 1.27 -8.55 -11.21
CA ILE A 277 1.04 -10.00 -11.12
C ILE A 277 1.40 -10.68 -12.44
N ASP A 278 0.97 -10.12 -13.58
CA ASP A 278 1.28 -10.64 -14.91
C ASP A 278 2.80 -10.78 -15.13
N THR A 279 3.58 -9.76 -14.75
CA THR A 279 5.05 -9.80 -14.90
C THR A 279 5.69 -10.92 -14.08
N LEU A 280 5.19 -11.16 -12.86
CA LEU A 280 5.72 -12.18 -11.96
C LEU A 280 5.41 -13.59 -12.48
N PHE A 281 4.17 -13.82 -12.94
CA PHE A 281 3.81 -15.09 -13.55
C PHE A 281 4.58 -15.31 -14.86
N LEU A 282 4.83 -14.30 -15.69
CA LEU A 282 5.63 -14.47 -16.92
C LEU A 282 7.04 -15.02 -16.64
N LEU A 283 7.62 -14.75 -15.48
CA LEU A 283 8.94 -15.23 -15.07
C LEU A 283 8.94 -16.61 -14.39
N GLN A 284 7.77 -17.26 -14.24
CA GLN A 284 7.67 -18.56 -13.58
C GLN A 284 8.54 -19.63 -14.28
N GLN A 285 9.30 -20.37 -13.49
CA GLN A 285 10.12 -21.49 -13.95
C GLN A 285 9.29 -22.74 -14.25
N THR A 286 9.85 -23.67 -15.02
CA THR A 286 9.17 -24.90 -15.46
C THR A 286 8.79 -25.84 -14.31
N ASN A 287 9.46 -25.73 -13.16
CA ASN A 287 9.16 -26.49 -11.94
C ASN A 287 8.12 -25.79 -11.03
N GLY A 288 7.60 -24.62 -11.43
CA GLY A 288 6.58 -23.87 -10.71
C GLY A 288 7.08 -22.67 -9.93
N GLN A 289 8.39 -22.53 -9.70
CA GLN A 289 8.92 -21.41 -8.92
C GLN A 289 8.56 -20.06 -9.55
N LEU A 290 8.03 -19.15 -8.73
CA LEU A 290 7.76 -17.74 -9.05
C LEU A 290 8.90 -16.88 -8.49
N PRO A 291 9.25 -15.78 -9.15
CA PRO A 291 10.48 -15.05 -8.84
C PRO A 291 10.40 -14.28 -7.52
N TYR A 292 11.57 -13.93 -6.99
CA TYR A 292 11.71 -13.02 -5.85
C TYR A 292 11.26 -11.59 -6.17
N SER A 293 11.41 -11.14 -7.42
CA SER A 293 11.03 -9.81 -7.89
C SER A 293 10.73 -9.83 -9.38
N GLY A 294 10.17 -8.75 -9.89
CA GLY A 294 9.92 -8.56 -11.32
C GLY A 294 11.19 -8.38 -12.17
N PRO A 295 11.01 -8.05 -13.46
CA PRO A 295 12.09 -7.76 -14.40
C PRO A 295 13.08 -6.71 -13.89
N LEU A 296 14.27 -6.64 -14.50
CA LEU A 296 15.44 -5.80 -14.13
C LEU A 296 16.32 -6.38 -13.00
N SER A 297 15.74 -7.02 -11.99
CA SER A 297 16.48 -7.71 -10.91
C SER A 297 16.42 -9.24 -11.08
N THR A 298 15.31 -9.75 -11.60
CA THR A 298 15.11 -11.16 -11.92
C THR A 298 14.81 -11.34 -13.41
N THR A 299 15.46 -12.31 -14.05
CA THR A 299 15.19 -12.72 -15.43
C THR A 299 15.08 -14.23 -15.53
N SER A 300 14.69 -14.76 -16.69
CA SER A 300 14.70 -16.20 -16.95
C SER A 300 16.11 -16.81 -16.87
N GLU A 301 17.15 -16.05 -17.21
CA GLU A 301 18.55 -16.49 -17.17
C GLU A 301 19.21 -16.27 -15.80
N ASN A 302 18.75 -15.26 -15.05
CA ASN A 302 19.22 -14.93 -13.71
C ASN A 302 18.04 -14.97 -12.74
N PHE A 303 17.52 -16.17 -12.50
CA PHE A 303 16.35 -16.37 -11.67
C PHE A 303 16.71 -16.26 -10.18
N ARG A 304 16.13 -15.26 -9.50
CA ARG A 304 16.24 -15.10 -8.06
C ARG A 304 14.97 -15.62 -7.41
N TRP A 305 15.14 -16.37 -6.32
CA TRP A 305 14.03 -17.03 -5.66
C TRP A 305 14.03 -16.80 -4.15
N SER A 306 12.84 -16.55 -3.62
CA SER A 306 12.54 -16.46 -2.18
C SER A 306 11.26 -17.25 -1.94
N PHE A 307 11.21 -17.99 -0.83
CA PHE A 307 10.09 -18.86 -0.51
C PHE A 307 8.83 -18.05 -0.18
N THR A 308 8.96 -17.01 0.64
CA THR A 308 7.87 -16.13 1.08
C THR A 308 7.34 -15.30 -0.08
N TYR A 309 8.21 -14.68 -0.89
CA TYR A 309 7.79 -13.89 -2.06
C TYR A 309 7.14 -14.74 -3.16
N HIS A 310 7.55 -16.00 -3.30
CA HIS A 310 6.86 -16.97 -4.14
C HIS A 310 5.40 -17.16 -3.70
N LEU A 311 5.16 -17.27 -2.38
CA LEU A 311 3.81 -17.39 -1.82
C LEU A 311 3.03 -16.08 -1.87
N HIS A 312 3.68 -14.94 -1.65
CA HIS A 312 3.05 -13.62 -1.80
C HIS A 312 2.48 -13.44 -3.20
N THR A 313 3.19 -13.87 -4.26
CA THR A 313 2.66 -13.82 -5.63
C THR A 313 1.34 -14.62 -5.79
N LEU A 314 1.19 -15.74 -5.08
CA LEU A 314 -0.06 -16.52 -5.08
C LEU A 314 -1.17 -15.78 -4.32
N LEU A 315 -0.84 -15.18 -3.18
CA LEU A 315 -1.77 -14.35 -2.42
C LEU A 315 -2.20 -13.09 -3.18
N ASP A 316 -1.30 -12.48 -3.95
CA ASP A 316 -1.59 -11.32 -4.79
C ASP A 316 -2.68 -11.65 -5.81
N LEU A 317 -2.55 -12.80 -6.48
CA LEU A 317 -3.58 -13.29 -7.41
C LEU A 317 -4.89 -13.59 -6.68
N TYR A 318 -4.84 -14.22 -5.50
CA TYR A 318 -6.03 -14.46 -4.69
C TYR A 318 -6.76 -13.16 -4.33
N TYR A 319 -6.04 -12.15 -3.83
CA TYR A 319 -6.61 -10.86 -3.47
C TYR A 319 -7.15 -10.12 -4.69
N TYR A 320 -6.39 -10.09 -5.79
CA TYR A 320 -6.84 -9.49 -7.05
C TYR A 320 -8.18 -10.08 -7.50
N VAL A 321 -8.30 -11.40 -7.58
CA VAL A 321 -9.53 -12.07 -8.01
C VAL A 321 -10.65 -11.87 -6.98
N THR A 322 -10.33 -11.89 -5.69
CA THR A 322 -11.31 -11.66 -4.62
C THR A 322 -11.94 -10.28 -4.72
N TYR A 323 -11.14 -9.25 -5.02
CA TYR A 323 -11.62 -7.87 -5.09
C TYR A 323 -12.26 -7.52 -6.45
N THR A 324 -11.69 -8.01 -7.57
CA THR A 324 -12.17 -7.68 -8.93
C THR A 324 -13.28 -8.59 -9.44
N GLY A 325 -13.39 -9.80 -8.90
CA GLY A 325 -14.30 -10.81 -9.44
C GLY A 325 -13.82 -11.47 -10.73
N ASP A 326 -12.58 -11.23 -11.19
CA ASP A 326 -12.08 -11.68 -12.49
C ASP A 326 -11.73 -13.19 -12.51
N THR A 327 -12.77 -14.00 -12.63
CA THR A 327 -12.64 -15.46 -12.73
C THR A 327 -12.04 -15.93 -14.06
N ALA A 328 -12.12 -15.13 -15.12
CA ALA A 328 -11.49 -15.46 -16.41
C ALA A 328 -9.96 -15.32 -16.31
N TYR A 329 -9.49 -14.29 -15.63
CA TYR A 329 -8.09 -14.11 -15.28
C TYR A 329 -7.58 -15.27 -14.41
N LEU A 330 -8.31 -15.63 -13.34
CA LEU A 330 -8.00 -16.81 -12.53
C LEU A 330 -7.88 -18.08 -13.40
N GLN A 331 -8.86 -18.33 -14.28
CA GLN A 331 -8.87 -19.49 -15.16
C GLN A 331 -7.64 -19.55 -16.06
N SER A 332 -7.17 -18.41 -16.56
CA SER A 332 -6.00 -18.33 -17.44
C SER A 332 -4.67 -18.68 -16.73
N TYR A 333 -4.60 -18.45 -15.42
CA TYR A 333 -3.43 -18.74 -14.60
C TYR A 333 -3.54 -20.00 -13.74
N TRP A 334 -4.71 -20.65 -13.67
CA TRP A 334 -4.98 -21.68 -12.67
C TRP A 334 -3.99 -22.85 -12.68
N ASP A 335 -3.59 -23.33 -13.86
CA ASP A 335 -2.60 -24.42 -13.94
C ASP A 335 -1.20 -23.96 -13.50
N ARG A 336 -0.81 -22.73 -13.82
CA ARG A 336 0.45 -22.11 -13.36
C ARG A 336 0.43 -21.89 -11.85
N TYR A 337 -0.70 -21.43 -11.32
CA TYR A 337 -0.94 -21.26 -9.89
C TYR A 337 -0.81 -22.59 -9.14
N LYS A 338 -1.47 -23.65 -9.63
CA LYS A 338 -1.37 -24.99 -9.04
C LYS A 338 0.05 -25.53 -9.09
N LEU A 339 0.77 -25.32 -10.19
CA LEU A 339 2.16 -25.75 -10.33
C LEU A 339 3.07 -25.04 -9.31
N ALA A 340 2.90 -23.74 -9.11
CA ALA A 340 3.60 -22.98 -8.09
C ALA A 340 3.30 -23.50 -6.68
N LEU A 341 2.02 -23.63 -6.31
CA LEU A 341 1.65 -24.12 -4.98
C LEU A 341 2.11 -25.57 -4.76
N ALA A 342 2.08 -26.41 -5.79
CA ALA A 342 2.58 -27.78 -5.73
C ALA A 342 4.10 -27.83 -5.45
N TYR A 343 4.88 -26.88 -5.98
CA TYR A 343 6.30 -26.75 -5.65
C TYR A 343 6.48 -26.54 -4.14
N SER A 344 5.79 -25.56 -3.53
CA SER A 344 5.89 -25.30 -2.08
C SER A 344 5.35 -26.43 -1.21
N ILE A 345 4.25 -27.10 -1.59
CA ILE A 345 3.76 -28.26 -0.85
C ILE A 345 4.77 -29.42 -0.94
N GLY A 346 5.44 -29.57 -2.08
CA GLY A 346 6.47 -30.59 -2.31
C GLY A 346 7.73 -30.41 -1.45
N THR A 347 7.94 -29.24 -0.83
CA THR A 347 9.05 -29.03 0.11
C THR A 347 8.69 -29.40 1.56
N ILE A 348 7.46 -29.85 1.83
CA ILE A 348 7.07 -30.38 3.14
C ILE A 348 7.75 -31.74 3.34
N ASP A 349 8.64 -31.83 4.33
CA ASP A 349 9.38 -33.05 4.61
C ASP A 349 8.77 -33.87 5.76
N SER A 350 9.51 -34.86 6.26
CA SER A 350 9.05 -35.75 7.33
C SER A 350 8.71 -35.06 8.66
N SER A 351 9.16 -33.81 8.87
CA SER A 351 8.75 -32.99 10.02
C SER A 351 7.28 -32.59 9.96
N GLY A 352 6.68 -32.58 8.76
CA GLY A 352 5.37 -32.02 8.49
C GLY A 352 5.36 -30.53 8.19
N LEU A 353 6.53 -29.88 8.11
CA LEU A 353 6.75 -28.49 7.72
C LEU A 353 7.52 -28.40 6.41
N ALA A 354 7.34 -27.30 5.68
CA ALA A 354 8.16 -26.96 4.53
C ALA A 354 9.58 -26.61 4.98
N ASN A 355 10.57 -27.29 4.39
CA ASN A 355 11.98 -27.01 4.60
C ASN A 355 12.46 -25.92 3.63
N VAL A 356 12.72 -24.73 4.15
CA VAL A 356 13.14 -23.57 3.37
C VAL A 356 14.65 -23.60 3.15
N THR A 357 15.07 -23.59 1.88
CA THR A 357 16.48 -23.68 1.49
C THR A 357 17.04 -22.37 0.94
N SER A 358 16.18 -21.43 0.51
CA SER A 358 16.62 -20.10 0.09
C SER A 358 16.87 -19.22 1.31
N SER A 359 17.95 -18.44 1.27
CA SER A 359 18.26 -17.42 2.27
C SER A 359 17.64 -16.06 1.96
N ARG A 360 17.00 -15.87 0.79
CA ARG A 360 16.50 -14.55 0.34
C ARG A 360 15.16 -14.22 0.98
N ASP A 361 15.10 -13.06 1.62
CA ASP A 361 13.86 -12.42 2.07
C ASP A 361 14.01 -10.89 2.15
N TRP A 362 12.97 -10.17 2.54
CA TRP A 362 12.98 -8.75 2.85
C TRP A 362 13.99 -8.48 3.99
N ALA A 363 14.99 -7.62 3.81
CA ALA A 363 15.97 -7.08 4.80
C ALA A 363 16.46 -7.98 5.99
N ARG A 364 16.24 -9.28 5.92
CA ARG A 364 16.30 -10.24 7.00
C ARG A 364 17.63 -10.96 6.93
N LEU A 365 18.26 -11.18 8.09
CA LEU A 365 19.62 -11.72 8.13
C LEU A 365 19.71 -13.23 7.85
N GLY A 366 18.58 -13.93 7.74
CA GLY A 366 18.57 -15.33 7.38
C GLY A 366 17.17 -15.91 7.23
N MET A 367 17.07 -16.84 6.29
CA MET A 367 15.98 -17.79 6.15
C MET A 367 16.58 -19.19 6.22
N GLY A 368 15.78 -20.20 6.57
CA GLY A 368 16.25 -21.58 6.54
C GLY A 368 15.48 -22.55 7.43
N GLY A 369 15.56 -23.84 7.09
CA GLY A 369 14.95 -24.91 7.86
C GLY A 369 13.43 -24.80 7.88
N HIS A 370 12.81 -25.25 8.97
CA HIS A 370 11.36 -25.14 9.15
C HIS A 370 10.99 -23.76 9.69
N ASN A 371 11.18 -22.74 8.86
CA ASN A 371 10.95 -21.34 9.23
C ASN A 371 9.45 -21.05 9.48
N ILE A 372 9.13 -20.40 10.60
CA ILE A 372 7.74 -20.17 11.03
C ILE A 372 6.99 -19.21 10.11
N GLU A 373 7.62 -18.14 9.63
CA GLU A 373 7.00 -17.18 8.71
C GLU A 373 6.60 -17.87 7.41
N ALA A 374 7.55 -18.55 6.77
CA ALA A 374 7.33 -19.28 5.53
C ALA A 374 6.21 -20.32 5.66
N ASN A 375 6.18 -21.08 6.76
CA ASN A 375 5.17 -22.11 6.99
C ASN A 375 3.79 -21.50 7.33
N ALA A 376 3.73 -20.38 8.03
CA ALA A 376 2.49 -19.67 8.30
C ALA A 376 1.89 -19.05 7.03
N ILE A 377 2.72 -18.44 6.17
CA ILE A 377 2.29 -17.93 4.86
C ILE A 377 1.85 -19.09 3.96
N LEU A 378 2.56 -20.23 3.95
CA LEU A 378 2.18 -21.41 3.17
C LEU A 378 0.82 -21.94 3.63
N TYR A 379 0.60 -22.07 4.94
CA TYR A 379 -0.68 -22.48 5.50
C TYR A 379 -1.80 -21.53 5.06
N HIS A 380 -1.59 -20.22 5.16
CA HIS A 380 -2.56 -19.22 4.74
C HIS A 380 -2.85 -19.30 3.23
N THR A 381 -1.81 -19.45 2.41
CA THR A 381 -1.91 -19.58 0.96
C THR A 381 -2.70 -20.81 0.56
N ILE A 382 -2.50 -21.96 1.23
CA ILE A 382 -3.27 -23.18 0.95
C ILE A 382 -4.75 -23.00 1.32
N ASP A 383 -5.06 -22.34 2.45
CA ASP A 383 -6.45 -22.05 2.83
C ASP A 383 -7.16 -21.15 1.80
N MET A 384 -6.49 -20.08 1.36
CA MET A 384 -7.01 -19.20 0.30
C MET A 384 -7.15 -19.96 -1.04
N SER A 385 -6.24 -20.88 -1.33
CA SER A 385 -6.25 -21.70 -2.55
C SER A 385 -7.42 -22.68 -2.59
N LEU A 386 -7.89 -23.20 -1.45
CA LEU A 386 -9.11 -24.01 -1.38
C LEU A 386 -10.36 -23.20 -1.80
N ARG A 387 -10.37 -21.90 -1.53
CA ARG A 387 -11.44 -21.00 -1.99
C ARG A 387 -11.39 -20.81 -3.50
N LEU A 388 -10.20 -20.58 -4.06
CA LEU A 388 -10.02 -20.49 -5.52
C LEU A 388 -10.37 -21.81 -6.21
N ALA A 389 -9.96 -22.95 -5.65
CA ALA A 389 -10.31 -24.27 -6.17
C ALA A 389 -11.83 -24.49 -6.22
N SER A 390 -12.56 -24.02 -5.21
CA SER A 390 -14.03 -24.02 -5.22
C SER A 390 -14.61 -23.18 -6.36
N VAL A 391 -14.06 -21.99 -6.61
CA VAL A 391 -14.45 -21.11 -7.74
C VAL A 391 -14.18 -21.78 -9.09
N MET A 392 -13.04 -22.48 -9.20
CA MET A 392 -12.66 -23.21 -10.41
C MET A 392 -13.37 -24.56 -10.58
N GLY A 393 -14.12 -25.02 -9.57
CA GLY A 393 -14.69 -26.37 -9.54
C GLY A 393 -13.64 -27.49 -9.48
N ASP A 394 -12.39 -27.17 -9.13
CA ASP A 394 -11.27 -28.11 -9.14
C ASP A 394 -11.20 -28.88 -7.81
N LYS A 395 -11.81 -30.06 -7.80
CA LYS A 395 -11.82 -30.93 -6.62
C LYS A 395 -10.55 -31.77 -6.45
N SER A 396 -9.65 -31.83 -7.45
CA SER A 396 -8.51 -32.75 -7.40
C SER A 396 -7.46 -32.33 -6.37
N VAL A 397 -7.42 -31.04 -6.02
CA VAL A 397 -6.45 -30.49 -5.07
C VAL A 397 -6.88 -30.61 -3.60
N ILE A 398 -8.18 -30.78 -3.33
CA ILE A 398 -8.77 -30.66 -1.97
C ILE A 398 -8.08 -31.60 -0.97
N SER A 399 -7.96 -32.89 -1.31
CA SER A 399 -7.39 -33.88 -0.38
C SER A 399 -5.94 -33.56 -0.02
N ASN A 400 -5.12 -33.17 -1.01
CA ASN A 400 -3.71 -32.83 -0.79
C ASN A 400 -3.58 -31.56 0.06
N TYR A 401 -4.35 -30.52 -0.27
CA TYR A 401 -4.29 -29.23 0.40
C TYR A 401 -4.78 -29.32 1.84
N THR A 402 -5.89 -30.02 2.10
CA THR A 402 -6.37 -30.26 3.48
C THR A 402 -5.38 -31.08 4.30
N ALA A 403 -4.71 -32.08 3.70
CA ALA A 403 -3.67 -32.84 4.39
C ALA A 403 -2.46 -31.96 4.76
N ALA A 404 -2.00 -31.11 3.83
CA ALA A 404 -0.91 -30.17 4.06
C ALA A 404 -1.25 -29.16 5.18
N LEU A 405 -2.45 -28.58 5.19
CA LEU A 405 -2.91 -27.70 6.28
C LEU A 405 -2.84 -28.40 7.63
N LYS A 406 -3.38 -29.62 7.74
CA LYS A 406 -3.37 -30.39 8.99
C LYS A 406 -1.94 -30.67 9.45
N SER A 407 -1.06 -31.04 8.52
CA SER A 407 0.36 -31.32 8.79
C SER A 407 1.08 -30.10 9.35
N ILE A 408 1.05 -28.99 8.60
CA ILE A 408 1.75 -27.74 8.96
C ILE A 408 1.27 -27.24 10.32
N LYS A 409 -0.06 -27.22 10.55
CA LYS A 409 -0.62 -26.74 11.82
C LYS A 409 -0.20 -27.58 13.01
N ALA A 410 -0.25 -28.90 12.89
CA ALA A 410 0.21 -29.78 13.97
C ALA A 410 1.72 -29.58 14.23
N ALA A 411 2.53 -29.66 13.18
CA ALA A 411 3.98 -29.61 13.29
C ALA A 411 4.50 -28.26 13.81
N ALA A 412 4.02 -27.13 13.30
CA ALA A 412 4.46 -25.81 13.78
C ALA A 412 4.13 -25.60 15.26
N ASN A 413 2.92 -25.99 15.69
CA ASN A 413 2.49 -25.84 17.08
C ASN A 413 3.22 -26.77 18.05
N THR A 414 3.79 -27.88 17.57
CA THR A 414 4.56 -28.84 18.37
C THR A 414 6.05 -28.55 18.36
N LEU A 415 6.63 -28.21 17.21
CA LEU A 415 8.08 -28.11 17.02
C LEU A 415 8.63 -26.70 17.25
N LEU A 416 7.84 -25.66 16.94
CA LEU A 416 8.33 -24.27 16.93
C LEU A 416 7.77 -23.43 18.08
N TRP A 417 6.70 -23.86 18.76
CA TRP A 417 6.14 -23.09 19.86
C TRP A 417 7.04 -23.15 21.10
N ASP A 418 7.50 -21.98 21.56
CA ASP A 418 8.21 -21.83 22.82
C ASP A 418 7.26 -21.27 23.89
N PRO A 419 6.82 -22.10 24.85
CA PRO A 419 5.90 -21.65 25.90
C PRO A 419 6.52 -20.63 26.86
N SER A 420 7.85 -20.55 26.96
CA SER A 420 8.53 -19.64 27.90
C SER A 420 8.49 -18.18 27.42
N SER A 421 8.58 -17.97 26.11
CA SER A 421 8.44 -16.65 25.47
C SER A 421 7.01 -16.34 25.03
N SER A 422 6.12 -17.35 25.02
CA SER A 422 4.78 -17.25 24.42
C SER A 422 4.80 -16.87 22.95
N LEU A 423 5.83 -17.32 22.23
CA LEU A 423 6.05 -17.05 20.82
C LEU A 423 6.59 -18.30 20.12
N PHE A 424 6.43 -18.35 18.81
CA PHE A 424 7.13 -19.30 17.97
C PHE A 424 8.59 -18.90 17.79
N LEU A 425 9.49 -19.88 17.89
CA LEU A 425 10.86 -19.79 17.42
C LEU A 425 10.89 -19.58 15.92
N ASP A 426 11.97 -18.96 15.45
CA ASP A 426 12.15 -18.68 14.03
C ASP A 426 12.16 -19.92 13.15
N ASN A 427 12.85 -20.96 13.61
CA ASN A 427 12.98 -22.25 12.95
C ASN A 427 13.45 -23.27 14.00
N ASP A 428 13.56 -24.53 13.59
CA ASP A 428 13.90 -25.66 14.46
C ASP A 428 15.40 -25.95 14.57
N THR A 429 16.26 -25.13 13.95
CA THR A 429 17.72 -25.37 13.96
C THR A 429 18.41 -24.89 15.24
N ASN A 430 17.78 -23.96 15.97
CA ASN A 430 18.28 -23.46 17.24
C ASN A 430 17.13 -23.35 18.27
N PRO A 431 17.09 -24.22 19.30
CA PRO A 431 16.03 -24.18 20.33
C PRO A 431 16.10 -22.94 21.23
N ASN A 432 17.22 -22.22 21.24
CA ASN A 432 17.38 -20.90 21.88
C ASN A 432 17.43 -19.79 20.83
N GLY A 433 16.80 -20.01 19.67
CA GLY A 433 16.73 -19.05 18.59
C GLY A 433 15.92 -17.82 18.95
N MET A 434 15.96 -16.84 18.07
CA MET A 434 15.10 -15.66 18.15
C MET A 434 13.64 -16.01 17.85
N HIS A 435 12.70 -15.16 18.28
CA HIS A 435 11.27 -15.29 17.97
C HIS A 435 10.82 -14.13 17.07
N PRO A 436 10.49 -14.38 15.79
CA PRO A 436 10.34 -13.31 14.81
C PRO A 436 9.10 -12.47 15.05
N GLN A 437 9.12 -11.22 14.62
CA GLN A 437 7.91 -10.42 14.52
C GLN A 437 7.03 -10.90 13.36
N ASP A 438 7.62 -11.14 12.19
CA ASP A 438 6.94 -11.59 10.97
C ASP A 438 6.19 -12.91 11.17
N GLY A 439 6.88 -13.97 11.58
CA GLY A 439 6.31 -15.30 11.67
C GLY A 439 5.31 -15.46 12.80
N ASN A 440 5.47 -14.73 13.90
CA ASN A 440 4.45 -14.71 14.95
C ASN A 440 3.20 -13.94 14.53
N SER A 441 3.35 -12.85 13.76
CA SER A 441 2.21 -12.12 13.18
C SER A 441 1.47 -12.99 12.16
N TRP A 442 2.20 -13.63 11.25
CA TRP A 442 1.63 -14.54 10.26
C TRP A 442 1.00 -15.79 10.88
N ALA A 443 1.55 -16.34 11.97
CA ALA A 443 0.93 -17.47 12.67
C ALA A 443 -0.48 -17.11 13.20
N VAL A 444 -0.69 -15.87 13.63
CA VAL A 444 -2.02 -15.37 14.03
C VAL A 444 -2.91 -15.13 12.80
N ILE A 445 -2.41 -14.43 11.78
CA ILE A 445 -3.16 -14.12 10.54
C ILE A 445 -3.65 -15.40 9.86
N ALA A 446 -2.79 -16.41 9.78
CA ALA A 446 -3.07 -17.69 9.17
C ALA A 446 -4.06 -18.55 9.98
N GLY A 447 -4.32 -18.23 11.26
CA GLY A 447 -5.03 -19.11 12.18
C GLY A 447 -4.26 -20.40 12.50
N LEU A 448 -2.93 -20.33 12.36
CA LEU A 448 -2.00 -21.39 12.75
C LEU A 448 -1.93 -21.48 14.28
N ALA A 449 -1.84 -20.33 14.95
CA ALA A 449 -2.06 -20.16 16.37
C ALA A 449 -3.57 -20.24 16.68
N ASP A 450 -3.94 -20.95 17.75
CA ASP A 450 -5.29 -20.87 18.30
C ASP A 450 -5.51 -19.51 19.02
N LEU A 451 -6.74 -19.27 19.50
CA LEU A 451 -7.09 -17.98 20.11
C LEU A 451 -6.27 -17.67 21.37
N ASP A 452 -5.95 -18.67 22.19
CA ASP A 452 -5.18 -18.50 23.42
C ASP A 452 -3.71 -18.17 23.12
N ARG A 453 -3.11 -18.88 22.15
CA ARG A 453 -1.77 -18.56 21.66
C ARG A 453 -1.74 -17.21 20.96
N ALA A 454 -2.73 -16.88 20.14
CA ALA A 454 -2.82 -15.58 19.48
C ALA A 454 -2.88 -14.42 20.49
N ALA A 455 -3.64 -14.58 21.57
CA ALA A 455 -3.69 -13.61 22.67
C ALA A 455 -2.33 -13.44 23.37
N SER A 456 -1.63 -14.56 23.59
CA SER A 456 -0.30 -14.57 24.21
C SER A 456 0.75 -13.92 23.30
N ILE A 457 0.76 -14.27 22.00
CA ILE A 457 1.60 -13.66 20.97
C ILE A 457 1.38 -12.16 20.92
N SER A 458 0.12 -11.72 20.85
CA SER A 458 -0.21 -10.29 20.84
C SER A 458 0.34 -9.54 22.05
N THR A 459 0.39 -10.20 23.22
CA THR A 459 0.92 -9.59 24.45
C THR A 459 2.44 -9.53 24.40
N ALA A 460 3.09 -10.60 23.95
CA ALA A 460 4.55 -10.68 23.83
C ALA A 460 5.11 -9.74 22.75
N LEU A 461 4.44 -9.58 21.62
CA LEU A 461 4.80 -8.61 20.58
C LEU A 461 4.70 -7.16 21.11
N LYS A 462 3.57 -6.81 21.73
CA LYS A 462 3.38 -5.48 22.35
C LYS A 462 4.47 -5.14 23.37
N ALA A 463 4.93 -6.12 24.15
CA ALA A 463 5.96 -5.91 25.16
C ALA A 463 7.33 -5.48 24.58
N ARG A 464 7.54 -5.63 23.26
CA ARG A 464 8.79 -5.27 22.57
C ARG A 464 8.80 -3.85 22.03
N TRP A 465 7.67 -3.17 21.98
CA TRP A 465 7.57 -1.87 21.34
C TRP A 465 8.52 -0.84 21.95
N VAL A 466 9.21 -0.11 21.08
CA VAL A 466 10.13 0.96 21.46
C VAL A 466 9.47 2.28 21.10
N LYS A 467 8.93 2.97 22.11
CA LYS A 467 8.36 4.31 21.91
C LYS A 467 9.47 5.37 21.84
N PRO A 468 9.34 6.40 20.98
CA PRO A 468 8.18 6.70 20.13
C PRO A 468 8.22 6.03 18.74
N TYR A 469 9.11 5.06 18.47
CA TYR A 469 9.47 4.69 17.11
C TYR A 469 8.66 3.54 16.48
N GLY A 470 8.39 2.46 17.20
CA GLY A 470 7.57 1.37 16.65
C GLY A 470 7.86 -0.02 17.23
N ALA A 471 7.38 -1.03 16.51
CA ALA A 471 7.62 -2.43 16.83
C ALA A 471 8.92 -2.92 16.15
N PRO A 472 9.93 -3.34 16.92
CA PRO A 472 11.20 -3.84 16.36
C PRO A 472 11.00 -5.23 15.73
N ALA A 473 11.75 -5.50 14.66
CA ALA A 473 11.80 -6.80 13.98
C ALA A 473 13.08 -7.56 14.39
N PRO A 474 13.05 -8.53 15.33
CA PRO A 474 14.25 -9.25 15.77
C PRO A 474 15.03 -9.96 14.64
N GLU A 475 14.32 -10.36 13.59
CA GLU A 475 14.84 -11.00 12.38
C GLU A 475 15.66 -10.06 11.48
N SER A 476 15.57 -8.74 11.72
CA SER A 476 16.40 -7.71 11.11
C SER A 476 16.90 -6.78 12.24
N PRO A 477 18.06 -7.09 12.87
CA PRO A 477 18.52 -6.41 14.06
C PRO A 477 18.51 -4.88 13.97
N ASP A 478 17.99 -4.26 15.02
CA ASP A 478 17.83 -2.80 15.18
C ASP A 478 17.03 -2.11 14.06
N VAL A 479 16.10 -2.81 13.43
CA VAL A 479 15.20 -2.27 12.41
C VAL A 479 13.76 -2.28 12.92
N ILE A 480 13.03 -1.23 12.56
CA ILE A 480 11.56 -1.19 12.55
C ILE A 480 11.13 -1.17 11.09
N SER A 481 10.34 -2.18 10.72
CA SER A 481 9.82 -2.36 9.36
C SER A 481 8.30 -2.22 9.37
N PRO A 482 7.74 -1.11 8.82
CA PRO A 482 6.31 -0.95 8.63
C PRO A 482 5.65 -2.10 7.83
N PHE A 483 6.42 -2.81 7.00
CA PHE A 483 5.96 -4.05 6.34
C PHE A 483 5.52 -5.09 7.38
N VAL A 484 6.42 -5.44 8.30
CA VAL A 484 6.15 -6.44 9.34
C VAL A 484 5.16 -5.92 10.37
N SER A 485 5.34 -4.68 10.82
CA SER A 485 4.43 -4.05 11.77
C SER A 485 3.00 -3.95 11.22
N GLY A 486 2.83 -3.83 9.89
CA GLY A 486 1.52 -3.90 9.24
C GLY A 486 0.83 -5.26 9.38
N PHE A 487 1.59 -6.36 9.44
CA PHE A 487 1.05 -7.68 9.79
C PHE A 487 0.80 -7.81 11.29
N GLU A 488 1.63 -7.22 12.15
CA GLU A 488 1.41 -7.19 13.60
C GLU A 488 0.11 -6.45 13.97
N VAL A 489 -0.18 -5.33 13.30
CA VAL A 489 -1.46 -4.61 13.42
C VAL A 489 -2.64 -5.55 13.17
N GLN A 490 -2.60 -6.35 12.10
CA GLN A 490 -3.64 -7.34 11.79
C GLN A 490 -3.70 -8.44 12.85
N ALA A 491 -2.54 -8.93 13.32
CA ALA A 491 -2.45 -9.94 14.36
C ALA A 491 -3.13 -9.47 15.66
N HIS A 492 -2.97 -8.21 16.07
CA HIS A 492 -3.65 -7.65 17.23
C HIS A 492 -5.18 -7.68 17.12
N TYR A 493 -5.73 -7.25 15.97
CA TYR A 493 -7.17 -7.35 15.72
C TYR A 493 -7.67 -8.79 15.77
N LEU A 494 -6.93 -9.72 15.15
CA LEU A 494 -7.32 -11.12 15.04
C LEU A 494 -7.16 -11.89 16.36
N ALA A 495 -6.21 -11.47 17.21
CA ALA A 495 -6.02 -11.96 18.58
C ALA A 495 -7.07 -11.41 19.57
N GLY A 496 -7.94 -10.49 19.14
CA GLY A 496 -8.98 -9.89 19.98
C GLY A 496 -8.56 -8.66 20.77
N PHE A 497 -7.45 -8.00 20.39
CA PHE A 497 -6.92 -6.80 21.04
C PHE A 497 -6.82 -5.62 20.06
N PRO A 498 -7.95 -5.18 19.45
CA PRO A 498 -7.98 -4.07 18.50
C PRO A 498 -7.40 -2.75 19.03
N GLU A 499 -7.49 -2.50 20.33
CA GLU A 499 -6.90 -1.32 20.98
C GLU A 499 -5.37 -1.29 20.89
N ARG A 500 -4.71 -2.46 20.84
CA ARG A 500 -3.26 -2.55 20.61
C ARG A 500 -2.92 -2.17 19.17
N ALA A 501 -3.75 -2.60 18.21
CA ALA A 501 -3.59 -2.19 16.82
C ALA A 501 -3.69 -0.66 16.68
N HIS A 502 -4.69 -0.03 17.31
CA HIS A 502 -4.82 1.42 17.31
C HIS A 502 -3.63 2.12 17.97
N GLU A 503 -3.21 1.66 19.16
CA GLU A 503 -2.06 2.23 19.86
C GLU A 503 -0.81 2.22 18.97
N LEU A 504 -0.51 1.07 18.34
CA LEU A 504 0.63 0.94 17.45
C LEU A 504 0.52 1.87 16.23
N ILE A 505 -0.63 1.93 15.57
CA ILE A 505 -0.88 2.85 14.45
C ILE A 505 -0.65 4.31 14.87
N GLU A 506 -1.17 4.70 16.03
CA GLU A 506 -1.11 6.09 16.47
C GLU A 506 0.30 6.56 16.77
N PHE A 507 1.12 5.81 17.53
CA PHE A 507 2.46 6.30 17.85
C PHE A 507 3.49 6.02 16.74
N MET A 508 3.39 4.89 16.04
CA MET A 508 4.34 4.54 14.99
C MET A 508 4.02 5.24 13.67
N TRP A 509 2.77 5.12 13.17
CA TRP A 509 2.42 5.73 11.88
C TRP A 509 2.08 7.21 11.99
N ALA A 510 1.21 7.60 12.93
CA ALA A 510 0.79 9.00 13.00
C ALA A 510 1.88 9.88 13.63
N ASP A 511 2.29 9.59 14.86
CA ASP A 511 3.20 10.48 15.60
C ASP A 511 4.62 10.48 15.03
N PHE A 512 5.16 9.31 14.66
CA PHE A 512 6.50 9.24 14.08
C PHE A 512 6.49 9.37 12.55
N MET A 513 5.88 8.44 11.81
CA MET A 513 6.00 8.41 10.33
C MET A 513 5.32 9.58 9.60
N LEU A 514 4.37 10.28 10.24
CA LEU A 514 3.76 11.49 9.67
C LEU A 514 4.22 12.77 10.36
N ASP A 515 4.16 12.84 11.70
CA ASP A 515 4.32 14.10 12.44
C ASP A 515 5.77 14.44 12.85
N ASP A 516 6.72 13.50 12.78
CA ASP A 516 8.14 13.83 12.95
C ASP A 516 8.54 14.88 11.88
N PRO A 517 9.18 16.00 12.25
CA PRO A 517 9.50 17.10 11.32
C PRO A 517 10.33 16.70 10.10
N ARG A 518 11.01 15.55 10.17
CA ARG A 518 11.84 15.00 9.10
C ARG A 518 11.03 14.22 8.06
N MET A 519 9.76 13.90 8.36
CA MET A 519 8.87 13.15 7.50
C MET A 519 8.07 14.04 6.54
N THR A 520 7.34 13.41 5.62
CA THR A 520 6.61 14.12 4.56
C THR A 520 5.23 14.60 5.00
N ASN A 521 4.75 14.19 6.18
CA ASN A 521 3.40 14.40 6.70
C ASN A 521 2.27 13.94 5.74
N SER A 522 2.58 13.13 4.74
CA SER A 522 1.65 12.80 3.65
C SER A 522 1.81 11.40 3.08
N SER A 523 2.99 10.79 3.21
CA SER A 523 3.29 9.45 2.74
C SER A 523 4.08 8.68 3.80
N LEU A 524 4.20 7.36 3.61
CA LEU A 524 4.74 6.45 4.62
C LEU A 524 6.11 5.91 4.21
N ILE A 525 7.07 6.03 5.13
CA ILE A 525 8.46 5.60 4.95
C ILE A 525 8.62 4.08 4.93
N GLU A 526 9.60 3.60 4.16
CA GLU A 526 9.97 2.20 3.95
C GLU A 526 10.39 1.48 5.24
N GLY A 527 11.16 2.14 6.10
CA GLY A 527 11.69 1.54 7.32
C GLY A 527 12.73 2.46 7.95
N TYR A 528 13.13 2.16 9.18
CA TYR A 528 14.09 2.97 9.93
C TYR A 528 14.67 2.14 11.08
N THR A 529 15.65 2.70 11.78
CA THR A 529 16.27 2.01 12.91
C THR A 529 15.39 2.10 14.18
N THR A 530 15.66 1.24 15.17
CA THR A 530 14.94 1.25 16.46
C THR A 530 15.10 2.54 17.27
N ASN A 531 16.03 3.42 16.91
CA ASN A 531 16.19 4.77 17.47
C ASN A 531 15.68 5.89 16.56
N GLY A 532 14.97 5.58 15.47
CA GLY A 532 14.33 6.57 14.59
C GLY A 532 15.26 7.28 13.61
N GLU A 533 16.43 6.70 13.31
CA GLU A 533 17.36 7.19 12.28
C GLU A 533 17.01 6.61 10.91
N PHE A 534 17.23 7.39 9.87
CA PHE A 534 17.12 6.91 8.49
C PHE A 534 18.36 6.08 8.13
N GLY A 535 18.15 4.93 7.49
CA GLY A 535 19.23 3.98 7.22
C GLY A 535 18.73 2.57 6.95
N TYR A 536 17.57 2.46 6.29
CA TYR A 536 16.95 1.19 5.95
C TYR A 536 17.16 0.84 4.47
N PRO A 537 17.50 -0.42 4.14
CA PRO A 537 18.08 -1.41 5.04
C PRO A 537 19.48 -0.96 5.50
N ARG A 538 19.97 -1.52 6.61
CA ARG A 538 21.22 -1.09 7.25
C ARG A 538 22.42 -1.08 6.29
N GLY A 539 23.31 -0.11 6.50
CA GLY A 539 24.62 -0.03 5.85
C GLY A 539 24.65 0.69 4.50
N GLY A 540 23.52 1.25 4.05
CA GLY A 540 23.44 2.10 2.85
C GLY A 540 23.36 3.59 3.17
N GLN A 541 23.37 4.41 2.10
CA GLN A 541 23.10 5.84 2.14
C GLN A 541 21.72 6.15 2.78
N PRO A 542 21.63 6.85 3.92
CA PRO A 542 20.37 7.16 4.61
C PRO A 542 19.28 7.78 3.72
N SER A 543 19.65 8.71 2.83
CA SER A 543 18.72 9.38 1.91
C SER A 543 18.10 8.45 0.86
N ARG A 544 18.62 7.22 0.74
CA ARG A 544 18.08 6.20 -0.16
C ARG A 544 16.71 5.73 0.30
N THR A 545 16.52 5.55 1.60
CA THR A 545 15.26 5.08 2.20
C THR A 545 14.09 5.85 1.62
N SER A 546 13.09 5.17 1.06
CA SER A 546 11.96 5.88 0.46
C SER A 546 10.96 6.32 1.54
N HIS A 547 10.50 7.57 1.47
CA HIS A 547 9.41 8.08 2.32
C HIS A 547 8.02 7.87 1.70
N ALA A 548 7.94 7.16 0.58
CA ALA A 548 6.70 6.67 -0.02
C ALA A 548 6.90 5.23 -0.50
N HIS A 549 6.64 4.27 0.39
CA HIS A 549 6.80 2.84 0.14
C HIS A 549 5.50 2.08 0.40
N GLY A 550 5.01 1.34 -0.59
CA GLY A 550 3.71 0.67 -0.57
C GLY A 550 3.56 -0.34 0.57
N TRP A 551 4.65 -1.01 0.94
CA TRP A 551 4.60 -1.98 2.04
C TRP A 551 4.29 -1.38 3.42
N SER A 552 4.33 -0.06 3.56
CA SER A 552 4.07 0.63 4.82
C SER A 552 2.57 0.92 5.02
N THR A 553 1.72 0.48 4.09
CA THR A 553 0.32 0.91 4.00
C THR A 553 -0.68 0.00 4.71
N GLY A 554 -0.20 -1.05 5.39
CA GLY A 554 -1.03 -2.04 6.10
C GLY A 554 -2.17 -1.49 6.97
N PRO A 555 -2.00 -0.37 7.72
CA PRO A 555 -3.11 0.22 8.49
C PRO A 555 -4.35 0.57 7.66
N THR A 556 -4.19 0.95 6.38
CA THR A 556 -5.30 1.37 5.50
C THR A 556 -6.33 0.26 5.34
N SER A 557 -5.88 -0.94 4.96
CA SER A 557 -6.75 -2.10 4.81
C SER A 557 -7.19 -2.66 6.17
N ALA A 558 -6.30 -2.70 7.17
CA ALA A 558 -6.61 -3.20 8.51
C ALA A 558 -7.74 -2.39 9.18
N LEU A 559 -7.72 -1.06 9.13
CA LEU A 559 -8.78 -0.21 9.69
C LEU A 559 -10.13 -0.45 8.99
N THR A 560 -10.12 -0.67 7.68
CA THR A 560 -11.34 -0.91 6.89
C THR A 560 -11.91 -2.30 7.15
N PHE A 561 -11.07 -3.33 7.05
CA PHE A 561 -11.48 -4.72 7.15
C PHE A 561 -11.72 -5.15 8.60
N LEU A 562 -10.89 -4.69 9.53
CA LEU A 562 -10.87 -5.22 10.90
C LEU A 562 -11.54 -4.26 11.89
N ALA A 563 -11.25 -2.95 11.85
CA ALA A 563 -11.90 -2.00 12.75
C ALA A 563 -13.36 -1.73 12.35
N ALA A 564 -13.60 -1.31 11.10
CA ALA A 564 -14.94 -1.11 10.55
C ALA A 564 -15.64 -2.44 10.18
N GLY A 565 -14.87 -3.53 10.10
CA GLY A 565 -15.37 -4.89 10.01
C GLY A 565 -15.82 -5.33 8.62
N LEU A 566 -15.38 -4.69 7.53
CA LEU A 566 -15.85 -4.97 6.17
C LEU A 566 -14.97 -6.02 5.47
N GLU A 567 -15.27 -7.32 5.61
CA GLU A 567 -14.44 -8.39 5.05
C GLU A 567 -15.12 -9.05 3.83
N LEU A 568 -14.45 -9.06 2.67
CA LEU A 568 -14.89 -9.88 1.53
C LEU A 568 -14.40 -11.32 1.72
N THR A 569 -15.29 -12.30 1.61
CA THR A 569 -14.98 -13.72 1.84
C THR A 569 -15.08 -14.58 0.58
N GLY A 570 -15.64 -14.02 -0.48
CA GLY A 570 -15.79 -14.65 -1.78
C GLY A 570 -15.55 -13.68 -2.93
N VAL A 571 -15.28 -14.24 -4.10
CA VAL A 571 -14.88 -13.53 -5.32
C VAL A 571 -15.87 -12.44 -5.72
N GLY A 572 -15.35 -11.24 -5.99
CA GLY A 572 -16.12 -10.04 -6.36
C GLY A 572 -17.06 -9.54 -5.26
N GLY A 573 -16.87 -9.95 -4.01
CA GLY A 573 -17.75 -9.64 -2.89
C GLY A 573 -19.08 -10.42 -2.88
N ARG A 574 -19.18 -11.53 -3.63
CA ARG A 574 -20.39 -12.40 -3.63
C ARG A 574 -20.75 -12.90 -2.24
N THR A 575 -19.74 -13.18 -1.42
CA THR A 575 -19.92 -13.45 0.01
C THR A 575 -19.08 -12.52 0.86
N TRP A 576 -19.59 -12.15 2.03
CA TRP A 576 -18.98 -11.17 2.91
C TRP A 576 -19.16 -11.52 4.38
N ARG A 577 -18.33 -10.91 5.22
CA ARG A 577 -18.46 -10.93 6.68
C ARG A 577 -18.39 -9.51 7.20
N ILE A 578 -19.31 -9.19 8.10
CA ILE A 578 -19.34 -7.93 8.84
C ILE A 578 -18.97 -8.23 10.29
N ARG A 579 -17.81 -7.76 10.75
CA ARG A 579 -17.32 -7.99 12.13
C ARG A 579 -16.57 -6.78 12.68
N PRO A 580 -17.27 -5.76 13.20
CA PRO A 580 -16.62 -4.56 13.74
C PRO A 580 -15.79 -4.88 15.00
N ARG A 581 -14.60 -4.26 15.10
CA ARG A 581 -13.68 -4.39 16.24
C ARG A 581 -13.20 -2.99 16.66
N LEU A 582 -14.04 -2.27 17.39
CA LEU A 582 -13.84 -0.83 17.66
C LEU A 582 -12.65 -0.50 18.56
N GLY A 583 -12.16 -1.41 19.40
CA GLY A 583 -10.92 -1.24 20.18
C GLY A 583 -10.74 0.11 20.87
N GLY A 584 -11.78 0.59 21.54
CA GLY A 584 -11.79 1.87 22.26
C GLY A 584 -12.31 3.07 21.45
N LEU A 585 -12.47 2.94 20.13
CA LEU A 585 -13.10 3.98 19.30
C LEU A 585 -14.58 4.14 19.68
N GLY A 586 -15.03 5.37 19.83
CA GLY A 586 -16.44 5.69 20.04
C GLY A 586 -17.25 5.56 18.75
N ARG A 587 -16.63 5.78 17.59
CA ARG A 587 -17.25 5.58 16.27
C ARG A 587 -16.25 5.19 15.19
N VAL A 588 -16.72 4.41 14.21
CA VAL A 588 -15.97 4.13 12.98
C VAL A 588 -16.93 3.97 11.80
N THR A 589 -16.59 4.59 10.68
CA THR A 589 -17.29 4.50 9.40
C THR A 589 -16.29 4.17 8.32
N ALA A 590 -16.63 3.25 7.43
CA ALA A 590 -15.84 2.98 6.24
C ALA A 590 -16.72 2.48 5.09
N GLY A 591 -16.19 2.50 3.89
CA GLY A 591 -16.81 1.88 2.74
C GLY A 591 -15.90 1.83 1.52
N PHE A 592 -16.27 0.97 0.58
CA PHE A 592 -15.61 0.79 -0.70
C PHE A 592 -16.59 0.21 -1.72
N LYS A 593 -16.21 0.22 -3.00
CA LYS A 593 -16.98 -0.38 -4.08
C LYS A 593 -16.34 -1.68 -4.56
N ALA A 594 -17.11 -2.75 -4.60
CA ALA A 594 -16.75 -4.00 -5.27
C ALA A 594 -17.60 -4.18 -6.56
N PRO A 595 -17.34 -5.19 -7.40
CA PRO A 595 -18.04 -5.37 -8.68
C PRO A 595 -19.57 -5.39 -8.57
N LEU A 596 -20.10 -5.96 -7.49
CA LEU A 596 -21.55 -6.04 -7.27
C LEU A 596 -22.17 -4.78 -6.67
N GLY A 597 -21.35 -3.81 -6.22
CA GLY A 597 -21.80 -2.55 -5.66
C GLY A 597 -21.04 -2.14 -4.40
N GLN A 598 -21.63 -1.19 -3.67
CA GLN A 598 -21.03 -0.59 -2.49
C GLN A 598 -21.19 -1.44 -1.23
N PHE A 599 -20.09 -1.59 -0.49
CA PHE A 599 -20.06 -2.06 0.88
C PHE A 599 -19.78 -0.87 1.80
N SER A 600 -20.51 -0.76 2.91
CA SER A 600 -20.22 0.27 3.90
C SER A 600 -20.72 -0.11 5.28
N SER A 601 -20.09 0.45 6.30
CA SER A 601 -20.52 0.31 7.69
C SER A 601 -20.32 1.62 8.44
N SER A 602 -21.14 1.83 9.47
CA SER A 602 -21.04 2.93 10.40
C SER A 602 -21.46 2.44 11.77
N TRP A 603 -20.51 2.42 12.69
CA TRP A 603 -20.63 1.85 14.02
C TRP A 603 -20.39 2.89 15.10
N LYS A 604 -21.05 2.69 16.24
CA LYS A 604 -20.83 3.42 17.48
C LYS A 604 -20.74 2.45 18.64
N ALA A 605 -19.80 2.68 19.54
CA ALA A 605 -19.76 1.99 20.83
C ALA A 605 -20.89 2.53 21.73
N LYS A 606 -21.60 1.63 22.41
CA LYS A 606 -22.62 1.99 23.40
C LYS A 606 -22.52 1.01 24.58
N GLY A 607 -21.69 1.35 25.57
CA GLY A 607 -21.32 0.39 26.60
C GLY A 607 -20.58 -0.78 25.98
N ASP A 608 -20.97 -2.01 26.31
CA ASP A 608 -20.34 -3.24 25.80
C ASP A 608 -20.89 -3.70 24.43
N VAL A 609 -21.84 -2.97 23.84
CA VAL A 609 -22.42 -3.30 22.54
C VAL A 609 -21.97 -2.36 21.43
N VAL A 610 -22.02 -2.90 20.21
CA VAL A 610 -21.81 -2.13 18.98
C VAL A 610 -23.15 -1.94 18.28
N VAL A 611 -23.53 -0.68 18.05
CA VAL A 611 -24.76 -0.29 17.35
C VAL A 611 -24.42 0.49 16.09
N GLY A 612 -25.31 0.53 15.10
CA GLY A 612 -25.00 1.20 13.85
C GLY A 612 -25.77 0.68 12.65
N GLN A 613 -25.17 0.82 11.47
CA GLN A 613 -25.72 0.32 10.23
C GLN A 613 -24.62 -0.22 9.33
N PHE A 614 -24.98 -1.18 8.48
CA PHE A 614 -24.13 -1.59 7.37
C PHE A 614 -24.97 -1.83 6.12
N GLN A 615 -24.28 -1.82 4.98
CA GLN A 615 -24.84 -2.10 3.67
C GLN A 615 -23.93 -3.05 2.92
N ALA A 616 -24.54 -4.04 2.27
CA ALA A 616 -23.92 -4.87 1.25
C ALA A 616 -24.80 -4.86 -0.02
N PRO A 617 -24.25 -5.07 -1.22
CA PRO A 617 -25.02 -5.02 -2.47
C PRO A 617 -26.02 -6.16 -2.60
N GLU A 618 -27.15 -5.92 -3.27
CA GLU A 618 -28.13 -6.97 -3.60
C GLU A 618 -27.49 -8.12 -4.40
N GLY A 619 -28.03 -9.33 -4.26
CA GLY A 619 -27.47 -10.54 -4.89
C GLY A 619 -26.22 -11.11 -4.21
N THR A 620 -25.77 -10.52 -3.10
CA THR A 620 -24.71 -11.06 -2.24
C THR A 620 -25.31 -11.75 -1.01
N SER A 621 -24.48 -12.47 -0.24
CA SER A 621 -24.88 -13.02 1.05
C SER A 621 -23.74 -13.02 2.06
N GLY A 622 -24.03 -13.03 3.36
CA GLY A 622 -22.96 -13.03 4.33
C GLY A 622 -23.37 -13.26 5.78
N THR A 623 -22.39 -12.99 6.63
CA THR A 623 -22.47 -13.20 8.08
C THR A 623 -22.18 -11.90 8.81
N LEU A 624 -23.00 -11.58 9.81
CA LEU A 624 -22.73 -10.52 10.78
C LEU A 624 -22.27 -11.15 12.09
N VAL A 625 -21.20 -10.64 12.68
CA VAL A 625 -20.65 -11.04 13.98
C VAL A 625 -20.49 -9.81 14.85
N LEU A 626 -21.19 -9.76 15.98
CA LEU A 626 -21.16 -8.64 16.94
C LEU A 626 -20.70 -9.10 18.32
N PRO A 627 -20.01 -8.25 19.09
CA PRO A 627 -19.80 -8.51 20.52
C PRO A 627 -21.13 -8.37 21.29
N GLY A 628 -21.27 -9.13 22.37
CA GLY A 628 -22.42 -9.12 23.28
C GLY A 628 -23.20 -10.45 23.32
N ASN A 629 -24.32 -10.45 24.03
CA ASN A 629 -25.26 -11.56 24.11
C ASN A 629 -26.48 -11.33 23.20
N GLY A 630 -27.23 -12.39 22.90
CA GLY A 630 -28.35 -12.34 21.94
C GLY A 630 -29.48 -11.37 22.32
N SER A 631 -29.58 -10.97 23.59
CA SER A 631 -30.52 -9.95 24.10
C SER A 631 -30.03 -8.51 23.91
N ASP A 632 -28.74 -8.31 23.68
CA ASP A 632 -28.11 -7.00 23.85
C ASP A 632 -28.24 -6.13 22.59
N VAL A 633 -28.58 -6.75 21.46
CA VAL A 633 -28.70 -6.10 20.15
C VAL A 633 -29.91 -6.60 19.36
N VAL A 634 -30.58 -5.67 18.67
CA VAL A 634 -31.67 -5.94 17.72
C VAL A 634 -31.19 -5.62 16.31
N LEU A 635 -31.14 -6.63 15.45
CA LEU A 635 -30.87 -6.48 14.02
C LEU A 635 -32.17 -6.29 13.24
N THR A 636 -32.29 -5.21 12.48
CA THR A 636 -33.43 -4.93 11.59
C THR A 636 -32.94 -4.81 10.15
N GLY A 637 -33.55 -5.57 9.24
CA GLY A 637 -33.39 -5.44 7.78
C GLY A 637 -34.67 -4.93 7.11
N LEU A 638 -34.73 -5.00 5.78
CA LEU A 638 -35.89 -4.54 5.00
C LEU A 638 -37.21 -5.22 5.41
N ASN A 639 -37.14 -6.51 5.77
CA ASN A 639 -38.31 -7.33 6.12
C ASN A 639 -38.58 -7.39 7.64
N GLY A 640 -38.01 -6.47 8.42
CA GLY A 640 -38.20 -6.39 9.88
C GLY A 640 -37.03 -6.96 10.68
N THR A 641 -37.32 -7.34 11.93
CA THR A 641 -36.32 -7.84 12.89
C THR A 641 -35.86 -9.25 12.54
N ILE A 642 -34.57 -9.51 12.69
CA ILE A 642 -33.93 -10.79 12.40
C ILE A 642 -33.38 -11.36 13.70
N SER A 643 -33.67 -12.64 13.98
CA SER A 643 -33.14 -13.35 15.14
C SER A 643 -31.71 -13.84 14.90
N PRO A 644 -30.86 -13.87 15.95
CA PRO A 644 -29.50 -14.39 15.81
C PRO A 644 -29.50 -15.89 15.51
N SER A 645 -28.55 -16.33 14.70
CA SER A 645 -28.31 -17.74 14.40
C SER A 645 -27.59 -18.44 15.55
N ALA A 646 -26.74 -17.72 16.28
CA ALA A 646 -26.05 -18.21 17.47
C ALA A 646 -25.65 -17.05 18.40
N ALA A 647 -25.58 -17.32 19.71
CA ALA A 647 -25.00 -16.43 20.72
C ALA A 647 -24.12 -17.26 21.67
N VAL A 648 -22.79 -17.17 21.53
CA VAL A 648 -21.83 -18.02 22.25
C VAL A 648 -20.64 -17.16 22.68
N ASN A 649 -20.19 -17.31 23.93
CA ASN A 649 -19.01 -16.65 24.48
C ASN A 649 -18.95 -15.13 24.22
N GLY A 650 -20.06 -14.42 24.48
CA GLY A 650 -20.13 -12.96 24.28
C GLY A 650 -20.04 -12.52 22.82
N THR A 651 -20.39 -13.41 21.88
CA THR A 651 -20.50 -13.10 20.45
C THR A 651 -21.87 -13.50 19.92
N VAL A 652 -22.52 -12.58 19.20
CA VAL A 652 -23.79 -12.81 18.49
C VAL A 652 -23.50 -12.94 16.99
N THR A 653 -23.99 -14.02 16.38
CA THR A 653 -23.78 -14.31 14.96
C THR A 653 -25.10 -14.43 14.22
N TYR A 654 -25.17 -13.80 13.05
CA TYR A 654 -26.26 -13.92 12.07
C TYR A 654 -25.68 -14.46 10.77
N THR A 655 -26.12 -15.62 10.31
CA THR A 655 -25.69 -16.23 9.05
C THR A 655 -26.78 -16.16 7.99
N GLY A 656 -26.39 -16.25 6.72
CA GLY A 656 -27.34 -16.28 5.61
C GLY A 656 -28.06 -14.95 5.37
N LEU A 657 -27.48 -13.83 5.82
CA LEU A 657 -28.00 -12.51 5.51
C LEU A 657 -27.84 -12.25 4.02
N THR A 658 -28.89 -11.74 3.38
CA THR A 658 -28.82 -11.30 1.98
C THR A 658 -28.20 -9.92 1.87
N GLY A 659 -27.77 -9.53 0.67
CA GLY A 659 -27.47 -8.14 0.35
C GLY A 659 -28.60 -7.19 0.73
N GLY A 660 -28.26 -6.02 1.26
CA GLY A 660 -29.23 -5.03 1.73
C GLY A 660 -28.66 -4.08 2.77
N ARG A 661 -29.53 -3.20 3.30
CA ARG A 661 -29.22 -2.28 4.41
C ARG A 661 -29.77 -2.85 5.71
N TYR A 662 -28.94 -2.82 6.74
CA TYR A 662 -29.26 -3.33 8.07
C TYR A 662 -28.97 -2.28 9.13
N THR A 663 -29.81 -2.23 10.16
CA THR A 663 -29.63 -1.38 11.36
C THR A 663 -29.51 -2.26 12.59
N ILE A 664 -28.57 -1.94 13.46
CA ILE A 664 -28.33 -2.58 14.75
C ILE A 664 -28.63 -1.54 15.84
N ARG A 665 -29.52 -1.89 16.76
CA ARG A 665 -29.83 -1.08 17.95
C ARG A 665 -29.56 -1.88 19.21
N SER A 666 -29.38 -1.20 20.35
CA SER A 666 -29.36 -1.90 21.63
C SER A 666 -30.72 -2.53 21.90
N GLY A 667 -30.71 -3.72 22.50
CA GLY A 667 -31.89 -4.45 22.97
C GLY A 667 -32.74 -3.73 23.99
#